data_AF-A0A1I1BCK6-F1
#
_entry.id   AF-A0A1I1BCK6-F1
#
_cell.length_a   1.000
_cell.length_b   1.000
_cell.length_c   1.000
_cell.angle_alpha   90.00
_cell.angle_beta   90.00
_cell.angle_gamma   90.00
#
_symmetry.space_group_name_H-M   'P 1'
#
loop_
_entity.id
_entity.type
_entity.pdbx_description
1 polymer ?
#
loop_
_entity_poly.entity_id
_entity_poly.type
_entity_poly.pdbx_seq_one_letter_code
_entity_poly.pdbx_strand_id
1 'polypeptide(L)'
;MSDRETGISPPRRAYSLLPGEWRISRGLAGDQGPWRGAILGLWVAGGAAAGTGMLGAPTGFGTPVDLVSAVSAHTAAFAFLSLLIAWALTFVPRLSGPFATIGGLLYTGTLVFFLLLFSDMGVALSLLLACAYTLAAAATGWLLGAALARETSMRRRTGSILALALLCGAGAGIADPSIFRMNGLRHASMDDADSAADAGGGSAGGAVGAFRPLTTGDPSLPGSYAYDAFTYGSGTDRRPAFGKEARLISAPADASAYLKSWPLLRNWYWGFGPKELPLNGTVWMPRGDGAFPLVLIVHGNHAMEDYSDGGYAYLGEQLASRGFIVVSADENFLNYSVWSGIPDQDMKLRAWVLLRHIGQLRDFNEDQASPLYGKVDLQKISLVGHSRGGQAVAMAADRDAWFADDASLPPAKDYRIVSVAAIAPTDTVVDGKQARLSGISYLTLQGASDADINDFFGDRQYSRTTFPAGGIGQAGSAFKASLYIEGANHGQFNESWGRRDSSLPAGLFLRKPALPEEAQRQIAKGYLTAFMEATLGGDDAYEPLFEDYRSASAYLPATRYVSRYESGSFVALTRFDDENAVPETPGAGIAGTSSAGVTAEVAEALDRQRHGKGTHGLSLQWATDGKYTMTWANVLATGASANDEAALSFAMADLSRDLAGQEGASGASDIRIGLTDANGTYAELSLADYASPQPLFRASITRLGPLEPLVDEGKYLEPYEPVFQTYRLPLGAWTEENPSFTPDGISGISFVLDGEPGKVMLDDIGIDPA
;
A
#
# COMPACT_ATOMS: atom_id res chain seq x y z
N MET A 1 88.49 -6.32 55.00
CA MET A 1 88.29 -4.98 55.58
C MET A 1 87.74 -4.08 54.49
N SER A 2 86.57 -3.48 54.75
CA SER A 2 85.84 -2.43 54.05
C SER A 2 85.19 -2.69 52.68
N ASP A 3 83.86 -2.74 52.72
CA ASP A 3 82.89 -2.49 51.65
C ASP A 3 83.09 -1.13 50.95
N ARG A 4 82.71 -1.04 49.67
CA ARG A 4 81.60 -0.15 49.26
C ARG A 4 81.11 -0.43 47.83
N GLU A 5 79.79 -0.50 47.77
CA GLU A 5 78.90 -0.68 46.63
C GLU A 5 79.09 0.40 45.55
N THR A 6 79.06 -0.04 44.28
CA THR A 6 78.80 0.85 43.14
C THR A 6 77.38 0.57 42.64
N GLY A 7 76.47 1.51 42.93
CA GLY A 7 75.12 1.50 42.42
C GLY A 7 75.10 1.79 40.92
N ILE A 8 74.60 0.83 40.14
CA ILE A 8 74.25 1.04 38.73
C ILE A 8 72.72 1.22 38.69
N SER A 9 72.28 2.47 38.50
CA SER A 9 70.90 2.77 38.11
C SER A 9 70.72 2.45 36.62
N PRO A 10 69.63 1.78 36.18
CA PRO A 10 69.38 1.57 34.77
C PRO A 10 68.87 2.87 34.11
N PRO A 11 69.13 3.08 32.81
CA PRO A 11 68.76 4.32 32.13
C PRO A 11 67.24 4.35 31.85
N ARG A 12 66.57 5.40 32.35
CA ARG A 12 65.22 5.76 31.89
C ARG A 12 65.34 6.36 30.48
N ARG A 13 65.07 5.58 29.44
CA ARG A 13 64.78 6.12 28.10
C ARG A 13 63.41 6.81 28.13
N ALA A 14 63.40 8.12 28.31
CA ALA A 14 62.22 8.93 28.00
C ALA A 14 62.19 9.15 26.48
N TYR A 15 61.40 8.37 25.76
CA TYR A 15 61.04 8.72 24.38
C TYR A 15 60.12 9.94 24.45
N SER A 16 60.60 11.11 24.01
CA SER A 16 59.76 12.28 23.81
C SER A 16 58.86 12.04 22.59
N LEU A 17 57.62 11.61 22.84
CA LEU A 17 56.59 11.54 21.81
C LEU A 17 56.44 12.92 21.16
N LEU A 18 56.28 12.97 19.83
CA LEU A 18 55.95 14.22 19.15
C LEU A 18 54.65 14.79 19.75
N PRO A 19 54.43 16.12 19.75
CA PRO A 19 53.24 16.73 20.37
C PRO A 19 51.90 16.12 19.92
N GLY A 20 51.82 15.59 18.69
CA GLY A 20 50.66 14.85 18.19
C GLY A 20 50.52 13.45 18.78
N GLU A 21 51.61 12.68 18.85
CA GLU A 21 51.62 11.30 19.37
C GLU A 21 51.30 11.26 20.88
N TRP A 22 51.79 12.25 21.63
CA TRP A 22 51.46 12.40 23.05
C TRP A 22 49.95 12.63 23.26
N ARG A 23 49.32 13.45 22.40
CA ARG A 23 47.88 13.73 22.49
C ARG A 23 47.04 12.52 22.13
N ILE A 24 47.40 11.78 21.09
CA ILE A 24 46.69 10.54 20.73
C ILE A 24 46.81 9.52 21.87
N SER A 25 48.02 9.32 22.39
CA SER A 25 48.26 8.42 23.52
C SER A 25 47.46 8.82 24.77
N ARG A 26 47.37 10.12 25.06
CA ARG A 26 46.54 10.67 26.14
C ARG A 26 45.04 10.49 25.89
N GLY A 27 44.59 10.66 24.64
CA GLY A 27 43.19 10.47 24.25
C GLY A 27 42.72 9.02 24.40
N LEU A 28 43.62 8.05 24.19
CA LEU A 28 43.36 6.62 24.33
C LEU A 28 43.65 6.05 25.73
N ALA A 29 44.22 6.85 26.63
CA ALA A 29 44.65 6.37 27.94
C ALA A 29 43.48 5.86 28.81
N GLY A 30 42.27 6.42 28.64
CA GLY A 30 41.07 6.00 29.35
C GLY A 30 40.36 4.78 28.75
N ASP A 31 40.68 4.40 27.52
CA ASP A 31 40.05 3.29 26.78
C ASP A 31 40.76 1.95 27.06
N GLN A 32 40.80 1.57 28.35
CA GLN A 32 41.46 0.37 28.84
C GLN A 32 40.46 -0.59 29.51
N GLY A 33 40.84 -1.87 29.61
CA GLY A 33 40.02 -2.90 30.26
C GLY A 33 38.63 -3.02 29.63
N PRO A 34 37.53 -2.93 30.41
CA PRO A 34 36.16 -3.02 29.90
C PRO A 34 35.82 -2.06 28.75
N TRP A 35 36.42 -0.86 28.72
CA TRP A 35 36.17 0.15 27.68
C TRP A 35 36.65 -0.28 26.29
N ARG A 36 37.68 -1.14 26.20
CA ARG A 36 38.06 -1.77 24.92
C ARG A 36 36.97 -2.69 24.39
N GLY A 37 36.30 -3.40 25.29
CA GLY A 37 35.13 -4.19 24.97
C GLY A 37 33.98 -3.31 24.47
N ALA A 38 33.74 -2.15 25.10
CA ALA A 38 32.73 -1.19 24.67
C ALA A 38 32.98 -0.69 23.23
N ILE A 39 34.22 -0.32 22.90
CA ILE A 39 34.61 0.07 21.53
C ILE A 39 34.35 -1.07 20.54
N LEU A 40 34.72 -2.31 20.89
CA LEU A 40 34.47 -3.47 20.03
C LEU A 40 32.96 -3.69 19.81
N GLY A 41 32.16 -3.58 20.88
CA GLY A 41 30.70 -3.69 20.79
C GLY A 41 30.09 -2.64 19.86
N LEU A 42 30.56 -1.40 19.95
CA LEU A 42 30.12 -0.28 19.10
C LEU A 42 30.53 -0.45 17.64
N TRP A 43 31.73 -0.99 17.38
CA TRP A 43 32.19 -1.29 16.02
C TRP A 43 31.38 -2.45 15.39
N VAL A 44 31.16 -3.54 16.13
CA VAL A 44 30.34 -4.66 15.63
C VAL A 44 28.90 -4.21 15.34
N ALA A 45 28.29 -3.46 16.27
CA ALA A 45 26.95 -2.94 16.10
C ALA A 45 26.86 -1.94 14.94
N GLY A 46 27.80 -1.00 14.85
CA GLY A 46 27.88 -0.06 13.73
C GLY A 46 28.05 -0.76 12.38
N GLY A 47 28.85 -1.83 12.31
CA GLY A 47 29.01 -2.65 11.11
C GLY A 47 27.74 -3.40 10.73
N ALA A 48 27.02 -3.96 11.70
CA ALA A 48 25.72 -4.60 11.47
C ALA A 48 24.67 -3.58 10.98
N ALA A 49 24.64 -2.37 11.57
CA ALA A 49 23.76 -1.30 11.14
C ALA A 49 24.09 -0.82 9.70
N ALA A 50 25.37 -0.60 9.40
CA ALA A 50 25.81 -0.22 8.05
C ALA A 50 25.47 -1.29 7.00
N GLY A 51 25.71 -2.57 7.32
CA GLY A 51 25.33 -3.68 6.45
C GLY A 51 23.81 -3.75 6.24
N THR A 52 23.03 -3.59 7.30
CA THR A 52 21.55 -3.57 7.23
C THR A 52 21.04 -2.41 6.36
N GLY A 53 21.60 -1.21 6.55
CA GLY A 53 21.26 -0.04 5.72
C GLY A 53 21.59 -0.27 4.25
N MET A 54 22.73 -0.89 3.95
CA MET A 54 23.10 -1.20 2.56
C MET A 54 22.18 -2.25 1.92
N LEU A 55 21.67 -3.23 2.70
CA LEU A 55 20.69 -4.19 2.18
C LEU A 55 19.36 -3.54 1.80
N GLY A 56 18.99 -2.41 2.40
CA GLY A 56 17.83 -1.62 1.98
C GLY A 56 18.13 -0.53 0.93
N ALA A 57 19.41 -0.32 0.63
CA ALA A 57 19.91 0.66 -0.34
C ALA A 57 20.94 0.02 -1.28
N PRO A 58 20.59 -1.07 -2.00
CA PRO A 58 21.56 -1.84 -2.76
C PRO A 58 22.21 -1.00 -3.87
N THR A 59 23.44 -1.36 -4.26
CA THR A 59 24.14 -0.67 -5.37
C THR A 59 23.82 -1.29 -6.74
N GLY A 60 23.17 -2.46 -6.74
CA GLY A 60 22.93 -3.27 -7.95
C GLY A 60 24.14 -4.09 -8.42
N PHE A 61 25.25 -4.12 -7.66
CA PHE A 61 26.42 -5.00 -7.94
C PHE A 61 26.39 -6.32 -7.18
N GLY A 62 25.33 -6.56 -6.41
CA GLY A 62 25.08 -7.79 -5.68
C GLY A 62 25.44 -7.70 -4.20
N THR A 63 24.68 -8.45 -3.40
CA THR A 63 24.73 -8.43 -1.94
C THR A 63 26.13 -8.60 -1.33
N PRO A 64 27.03 -9.49 -1.83
CA PRO A 64 28.37 -9.60 -1.25
C PRO A 64 29.21 -8.34 -1.40
N VAL A 65 29.13 -7.66 -2.55
CA VAL A 65 29.86 -6.42 -2.82
C VAL A 65 29.34 -5.31 -1.92
N ASP A 66 28.02 -5.22 -1.79
CA ASP A 66 27.32 -4.28 -0.94
C ASP A 66 27.75 -4.40 0.53
N LEU A 67 27.69 -5.62 1.09
CA LEU A 67 28.05 -5.87 2.49
C LEU A 67 29.52 -5.59 2.78
N VAL A 68 30.43 -6.03 1.92
CA VAL A 68 31.88 -5.79 2.10
C VAL A 68 32.18 -4.29 2.03
N SER A 69 31.57 -3.58 1.08
CA SER A 69 31.77 -2.14 0.90
C SER A 69 31.25 -1.36 2.12
N ALA A 70 30.05 -1.69 2.60
CA ALA A 70 29.43 -1.06 3.75
C ALA A 70 30.25 -1.25 5.03
N VAL A 71 30.67 -2.49 5.34
CA VAL A 71 31.46 -2.80 6.54
C VAL A 71 32.85 -2.17 6.47
N SER A 72 33.47 -2.12 5.29
CA SER A 72 34.79 -1.49 5.09
C SER A 72 34.72 0.02 5.28
N ALA A 73 33.74 0.68 4.64
CA ALA A 73 33.51 2.11 4.78
C ALA A 73 33.18 2.48 6.24
N HIS A 74 32.31 1.70 6.89
CA HIS A 74 32.01 1.83 8.31
C HIS A 74 33.28 1.74 9.16
N THR A 75 34.10 0.71 8.96
CA THR A 75 35.30 0.48 9.77
C THR A 75 36.28 1.65 9.68
N ALA A 76 36.50 2.17 8.46
CA ALA A 76 37.35 3.34 8.24
C ALA A 76 36.78 4.59 8.92
N ALA A 77 35.49 4.88 8.72
CA ALA A 77 34.82 6.05 9.28
C ALA A 77 34.75 6.00 10.82
N PHE A 78 34.41 4.85 11.39
CA PHE A 78 34.37 4.62 12.83
C PHE A 78 35.74 4.88 13.45
N ALA A 79 36.81 4.30 12.89
CA ALA A 79 38.17 4.50 13.40
C ALA A 79 38.60 5.96 13.31
N PHE A 80 38.39 6.61 12.16
CA PHE A 80 38.75 8.00 11.94
C PHE A 80 38.03 8.95 12.91
N LEU A 81 36.69 8.88 12.97
CA LEU A 81 35.89 9.79 13.79
C LEU A 81 36.08 9.56 15.28
N SER A 82 36.23 8.29 15.71
CA SER A 82 36.53 7.98 17.12
C SER A 82 37.85 8.57 17.56
N LEU A 83 38.90 8.47 16.73
CA LEU A 83 40.21 9.05 17.01
C LEU A 83 40.20 10.58 16.93
N LEU A 84 39.48 11.17 15.98
CA LEU A 84 39.34 12.62 15.83
C LEU A 84 38.65 13.24 17.06
N ILE A 85 37.55 12.64 17.53
CA ILE A 85 36.85 13.09 18.74
C ILE A 85 37.73 12.88 19.97
N ALA A 86 38.42 11.74 20.07
CA ALA A 86 39.35 11.49 21.18
C ALA A 86 40.44 12.54 21.24
N TRP A 87 41.01 12.90 20.08
CA TRP A 87 42.00 13.96 19.94
C TRP A 87 41.43 15.33 20.31
N ALA A 88 40.24 15.69 19.83
CA ALA A 88 39.56 16.95 20.13
C ALA A 88 39.28 17.12 21.63
N LEU A 89 38.81 16.06 22.31
CA LEU A 89 38.54 16.09 23.75
C LEU A 89 39.82 16.30 24.59
N THR A 90 41.01 16.00 24.06
CA THR A 90 42.27 16.30 24.77
C THR A 90 42.58 17.79 24.91
N PHE A 91 41.90 18.66 24.13
CA PHE A 91 42.02 20.11 24.24
C PHE A 91 41.21 20.70 25.40
N VAL A 92 40.23 19.95 25.93
CA VAL A 92 39.46 20.38 27.10
C VAL A 92 40.31 20.16 28.36
N PRO A 93 40.72 21.21 29.09
CA PRO A 93 41.57 21.06 30.26
C PRO A 93 40.86 20.23 31.34
N ARG A 94 41.62 19.36 32.04
CA ARG A 94 41.15 18.50 33.15
C ARG A 94 40.09 17.45 32.79
N LEU A 95 39.67 17.35 31.53
CA LEU A 95 38.83 16.25 31.09
C LEU A 95 39.68 14.96 30.99
N SER A 96 39.18 13.87 31.55
CA SER A 96 39.75 12.53 31.45
C SER A 96 38.63 11.51 31.33
N GLY A 97 38.72 10.58 30.39
CA GLY A 97 37.71 9.55 30.20
C GLY A 97 38.04 8.64 29.02
N PRO A 98 37.16 7.69 28.69
CA PRO A 98 37.31 6.80 27.55
C PRO A 98 36.94 7.54 26.26
N PHE A 99 37.81 8.48 25.82
CA PHE A 99 37.44 9.43 24.78
C PHE A 99 37.23 8.78 23.41
N ALA A 100 37.94 7.70 23.08
CA ALA A 100 37.65 6.96 21.85
C ALA A 100 36.32 6.21 21.94
N THR A 101 35.95 5.69 23.11
CA THR A 101 34.60 5.15 23.34
C THR A 101 33.52 6.21 23.17
N ILE A 102 33.73 7.43 23.68
CA ILE A 102 32.80 8.56 23.46
C ILE A 102 32.67 8.86 21.96
N GLY A 103 33.79 8.89 21.23
CA GLY A 103 33.76 9.05 19.77
C GLY A 103 32.99 7.94 19.05
N GLY A 104 33.20 6.68 19.45
CA GLY A 104 32.45 5.54 18.91
C GLY A 104 30.96 5.57 19.23
N LEU A 105 30.58 6.01 20.44
CA LEU A 105 29.18 6.23 20.83
C LEU A 105 28.51 7.27 19.92
N LEU A 106 29.16 8.42 19.73
CA LEU A 106 28.64 9.50 18.89
C LEU A 106 28.53 9.06 17.43
N TYR A 107 29.54 8.39 16.90
CA TYR A 107 29.51 7.87 15.53
C TYR A 107 28.40 6.84 15.34
N THR A 108 28.34 5.78 16.15
CA THR A 108 27.35 4.70 15.97
C THR A 108 25.93 5.22 16.20
N GLY A 109 25.73 6.08 17.19
CA GLY A 109 24.44 6.73 17.43
C GLY A 109 24.00 7.59 16.24
N THR A 110 24.91 8.38 15.68
CA THR A 110 24.63 9.24 14.52
C THR A 110 24.35 8.42 13.27
N LEU A 111 25.12 7.36 13.02
CA LEU A 111 24.91 6.43 11.91
C LEU A 111 23.51 5.81 11.98
N VAL A 112 23.16 5.22 13.11
CA VAL A 112 21.85 4.56 13.30
C VAL A 112 20.71 5.57 13.22
N PHE A 113 20.89 6.77 13.79
CA PHE A 113 19.91 7.84 13.71
C PHE A 113 19.61 8.20 12.25
N PHE A 114 20.62 8.46 11.42
CA PHE A 114 20.40 8.82 10.03
C PHE A 114 19.87 7.66 9.19
N LEU A 115 20.30 6.42 9.46
CA LEU A 115 19.73 5.25 8.77
C LEU A 115 18.23 5.12 9.03
N LEU A 116 17.79 5.28 10.27
CA LEU A 116 16.36 5.23 10.62
C LEU A 116 15.60 6.45 10.09
N LEU A 117 16.19 7.64 10.17
CA LEU A 117 15.58 8.87 9.70
C LEU A 117 15.31 8.84 8.19
N PHE A 118 16.28 8.37 7.40
CA PHE A 118 16.12 8.21 5.94
C PHE A 118 15.33 6.95 5.54
N SER A 119 14.83 6.20 6.51
CA SER A 119 13.88 5.10 6.29
C SER A 119 12.50 5.46 6.84
N ASP A 120 12.16 6.75 6.88
CA ASP A 120 10.85 7.27 7.26
C ASP A 120 10.40 6.84 8.67
N MET A 121 11.32 6.73 9.63
CA MET A 121 10.96 6.44 11.03
C MET A 121 10.62 7.69 11.83
N GLY A 122 10.79 8.90 11.28
CA GLY A 122 10.58 10.16 11.99
C GLY A 122 11.72 10.49 12.97
N VAL A 123 11.90 11.78 13.28
CA VAL A 123 13.05 12.27 14.08
C VAL A 123 13.04 11.73 15.51
N ALA A 124 11.89 11.79 16.19
CA ALA A 124 11.78 11.43 17.61
C ALA A 124 12.06 9.93 17.83
N LEU A 125 11.42 9.08 17.03
CA LEU A 125 11.60 7.63 17.14
C LEU A 125 13.01 7.21 16.70
N SER A 126 13.54 7.79 15.62
CA SER A 126 14.92 7.53 15.18
C SER A 126 15.94 7.85 16.27
N LEU A 127 15.78 8.99 16.96
CA LEU A 127 16.66 9.37 18.06
C LEU A 127 16.55 8.39 19.24
N LEU A 128 15.33 8.03 19.63
CA LEU A 128 15.08 7.09 20.72
C LEU A 128 15.71 5.72 20.45
N LEU A 129 15.45 5.16 19.26
CA LEU A 129 15.96 3.85 18.85
C LEU A 129 17.48 3.86 18.67
N ALA A 130 18.05 4.93 18.08
CA ALA A 130 19.49 5.06 17.94
C ALA A 130 20.21 5.15 19.29
N CYS A 131 19.65 5.90 20.26
CA CYS A 131 20.17 5.96 21.62
C CYS A 131 20.11 4.59 22.30
N ALA A 132 18.95 3.92 22.26
CA ALA A 132 18.75 2.61 22.87
C ALA A 132 19.71 1.56 22.28
N TYR A 133 19.81 1.49 20.95
CA TYR A 133 20.70 0.58 20.23
C TYR A 133 22.17 0.81 20.59
N THR A 134 22.61 2.06 20.58
CA THR A 134 24.02 2.42 20.80
C THR A 134 24.44 2.20 22.25
N LEU A 135 23.58 2.54 23.21
CA LEU A 135 23.83 2.28 24.63
C LEU A 135 23.85 0.78 24.94
N ALA A 136 22.94 0.00 24.34
CA ALA A 136 22.93 -1.45 24.46
C ALA A 136 24.21 -2.08 23.89
N ALA A 137 24.68 -1.62 22.72
CA ALA A 137 25.93 -2.07 22.10
C ALA A 137 27.14 -1.78 22.98
N ALA A 138 27.26 -0.55 23.50
CA ALA A 138 28.33 -0.17 24.41
C ALA A 138 28.30 -0.97 25.71
N ALA A 139 27.11 -1.15 26.32
CA ALA A 139 26.95 -1.92 27.55
C ALA A 139 27.31 -3.41 27.35
N THR A 140 26.85 -4.02 26.25
CA THR A 140 27.17 -5.41 25.88
C THR A 140 28.67 -5.58 25.71
N GLY A 141 29.31 -4.70 24.93
CA GLY A 141 30.75 -4.70 24.74
C GLY A 141 31.51 -4.50 26.05
N TRP A 142 31.07 -3.56 26.89
CA TRP A 142 31.69 -3.29 28.18
C TRP A 142 31.63 -4.49 29.13
N LEU A 143 30.46 -5.15 29.23
CA LEU A 143 30.26 -6.34 30.04
C LEU A 143 31.12 -7.51 29.57
N LEU A 144 31.23 -7.71 28.25
CA LEU A 144 32.11 -8.71 27.65
C LEU A 144 33.59 -8.40 27.97
N GLY A 145 34.00 -7.15 27.81
CA GLY A 145 35.34 -6.69 28.17
C GLY A 145 35.66 -6.90 29.66
N ALA A 146 34.70 -6.65 30.55
CA ALA A 146 34.83 -6.87 31.99
C ALA A 146 34.91 -8.36 32.37
N ALA A 147 34.15 -9.21 31.67
CA ALA A 147 34.17 -10.66 31.86
C ALA A 147 35.51 -11.29 31.43
N LEU A 148 36.10 -10.78 30.34
CA LEU A 148 37.36 -11.29 29.77
C LEU A 148 38.62 -10.65 30.39
N ALA A 149 38.49 -9.53 31.11
CA ALA A 149 39.62 -8.85 31.71
C ALA A 149 40.30 -9.71 32.80
N ARG A 150 41.59 -10.01 32.63
CA ARG A 150 42.36 -10.84 33.57
C ARG A 150 42.52 -10.24 34.97
N GLU A 151 42.29 -8.94 35.11
CA GLU A 151 42.45 -8.17 36.35
C GLU A 151 41.15 -8.01 37.16
N THR A 152 40.00 -8.46 36.65
CA THR A 152 38.71 -8.40 37.36
C THR A 152 38.54 -9.54 38.36
N SER A 153 37.96 -9.24 39.54
CA SER A 153 37.70 -10.26 40.56
C SER A 153 36.64 -11.26 40.11
N MET A 154 36.72 -12.52 40.58
CA MET A 154 35.81 -13.60 40.17
C MET A 154 34.33 -13.22 40.38
N ARG A 155 33.99 -12.57 41.50
CA ARG A 155 32.63 -12.08 41.78
C ARG A 155 32.12 -11.05 40.75
N ARG A 156 32.99 -10.14 40.29
CA ARG A 156 32.64 -9.16 39.24
C ARG A 156 32.49 -9.84 37.88
N ARG A 157 33.33 -10.82 37.55
CA ARG A 157 33.19 -11.61 36.32
C ARG A 157 31.88 -12.38 36.27
N THR A 158 31.53 -13.12 37.33
CA THR A 158 30.25 -13.83 37.41
C THR A 158 29.06 -12.87 37.31
N GLY A 159 29.15 -11.71 37.98
CA GLY A 159 28.15 -10.64 37.86
C GLY A 159 28.00 -10.10 36.43
N SER A 160 29.10 -9.86 35.72
CA SER A 160 29.07 -9.42 34.32
C SER A 160 28.52 -10.48 33.37
N ILE A 161 28.80 -11.77 33.61
CA ILE A 161 28.25 -12.89 32.82
C ILE A 161 26.73 -12.98 33.03
N LEU A 162 26.25 -12.87 34.27
CA LEU A 162 24.82 -12.86 34.57
C LEU A 162 24.11 -11.64 33.97
N ALA A 163 24.72 -10.45 34.07
CA ALA A 163 24.19 -9.24 33.46
C ALA A 163 24.15 -9.32 31.92
N LEU A 164 25.17 -9.92 31.30
CA LEU A 164 25.21 -10.16 29.86
C LEU A 164 24.14 -11.17 29.46
N ALA A 165 23.96 -12.25 30.21
CA ALA A 165 22.90 -13.23 29.96
C ALA A 165 21.50 -12.62 30.09
N LEU A 166 21.28 -11.72 31.07
CA LEU A 166 20.03 -10.97 31.22
C LEU A 166 19.82 -9.98 30.07
N LEU A 167 20.86 -9.27 29.62
CA LEU A 167 20.77 -8.31 28.51
C LEU A 167 20.50 -9.03 27.18
N CYS A 168 21.20 -10.13 26.91
CA CYS A 168 20.95 -10.98 25.76
C CYS A 168 19.57 -11.67 25.84
N GLY A 169 19.16 -12.09 27.04
CA GLY A 169 17.83 -12.65 27.30
C GLY A 169 16.70 -11.64 27.10
N ALA A 170 16.90 -10.38 27.51
CA ALA A 170 15.96 -9.28 27.24
C ALA A 170 15.88 -8.97 25.74
N GLY A 171 17.02 -8.97 25.03
CA GLY A 171 17.05 -8.81 23.56
C GLY A 171 16.37 -9.96 22.83
N ALA A 172 16.58 -11.21 23.27
CA ALA A 172 15.90 -12.38 22.73
C ALA A 172 14.40 -12.40 23.09
N GLY A 173 14.02 -11.89 24.25
CA GLY A 173 12.63 -11.78 24.69
C GLY A 173 11.84 -10.69 23.96
N ILE A 174 12.50 -9.63 23.49
CA ILE A 174 11.91 -8.65 22.56
C ILE A 174 11.75 -9.24 21.15
N ALA A 175 12.60 -10.20 20.78
CA ALA A 175 12.51 -10.94 19.52
C ALA A 175 11.47 -12.09 19.56
N ASP A 176 11.02 -12.50 20.75
CA ASP A 176 9.99 -13.52 20.96
C ASP A 176 8.58 -12.87 21.03
N PRO A 177 7.72 -13.10 20.03
CA PRO A 177 6.37 -12.53 20.01
C PRO A 177 5.46 -13.01 21.16
N SER A 178 5.84 -14.07 21.89
CA SER A 178 5.04 -14.63 22.98
C SER A 178 5.12 -13.83 24.29
N ILE A 179 6.17 -13.03 24.51
CA ILE A 179 6.38 -12.30 25.77
C ILE A 179 5.50 -11.04 25.87
N PHE A 180 5.14 -10.42 24.74
CA PHE A 180 4.11 -9.38 24.72
C PHE A 180 2.70 -9.90 25.03
N ARG A 181 2.48 -11.23 25.04
CA ARG A 181 1.23 -11.82 25.55
C ARG A 181 1.20 -11.93 27.08
N MET A 182 2.33 -11.81 27.78
CA MET A 182 2.42 -12.05 29.24
C MET A 182 2.43 -10.81 30.13
N ASN A 183 2.59 -9.60 29.57
CA ASN A 183 2.53 -8.33 30.32
C ASN A 183 1.21 -7.56 30.15
N GLY A 184 0.15 -8.22 29.67
CA GLY A 184 -1.24 -7.73 29.69
C GLY A 184 -1.90 -7.72 31.07
N LEU A 185 -1.14 -7.54 32.15
CA LEU A 185 -1.67 -7.40 33.51
C LEU A 185 -1.42 -5.97 33.98
N ARG A 186 -2.23 -5.04 33.42
CA ARG A 186 -2.71 -3.74 33.93
C ARG A 186 -2.95 -2.75 32.78
N HIS A 187 -3.93 -3.08 31.94
CA HIS A 187 -4.87 -2.13 31.33
C HIS A 187 -6.25 -2.79 31.37
N ALA A 188 -6.72 -3.06 32.60
CA ALA A 188 -8.07 -3.53 32.85
C ALA A 188 -9.04 -2.35 32.72
N SER A 189 -9.40 -2.03 31.47
CA SER A 189 -10.64 -1.36 31.04
C SER A 189 -10.49 -0.91 29.58
N MET A 190 -10.31 -1.84 28.63
CA MET A 190 -10.53 -1.62 27.18
C MET A 190 -10.33 -2.89 26.34
N ASP A 191 -9.64 -3.91 26.86
CA ASP A 191 -9.42 -5.19 26.15
C ASP A 191 -10.51 -6.26 26.39
N ASP A 192 -11.46 -6.03 27.31
CA ASP A 192 -12.48 -7.03 27.69
C ASP A 192 -13.79 -6.96 26.88
N ALA A 193 -13.85 -6.17 25.80
CA ALA A 193 -14.91 -6.27 24.79
C ALA A 193 -14.53 -7.16 23.59
N ASP A 194 -13.24 -7.49 23.42
CA ASP A 194 -12.71 -8.21 22.25
C ASP A 194 -12.57 -9.73 22.46
N SER A 195 -13.05 -10.26 23.58
CA SER A 195 -12.99 -11.69 23.91
C SER A 195 -14.27 -12.48 23.61
N ALA A 196 -15.14 -11.96 22.74
CA ALA A 196 -16.33 -12.65 22.23
C ALA A 196 -16.32 -12.90 20.70
N ALA A 197 -15.16 -12.77 20.05
CA ALA A 197 -15.01 -13.00 18.60
C ALA A 197 -14.07 -14.17 18.23
N ASP A 198 -13.66 -15.00 19.20
CA ASP A 198 -12.96 -16.26 18.93
C ASP A 198 -13.77 -17.45 19.48
N ALA A 199 -14.89 -17.72 18.81
CA ALA A 199 -15.63 -18.98 18.89
C ALA A 199 -16.53 -19.10 17.66
N GLY A 200 -15.92 -19.32 16.51
CA GLY A 200 -16.67 -19.67 15.31
C GLY A 200 -15.83 -19.49 14.06
N GLY A 201 -15.37 -20.60 13.49
CA GLY A 201 -15.36 -20.71 12.03
C GLY A 201 -16.80 -20.59 11.55
N GLY A 202 -17.33 -19.37 11.58
CA GLY A 202 -18.57 -19.00 10.95
C GLY A 202 -18.29 -19.13 9.47
N SER A 203 -18.74 -20.25 8.90
CA SER A 203 -19.11 -20.29 7.50
C SER A 203 -19.83 -18.99 7.15
N ALA A 204 -19.68 -18.53 5.91
CA ALA A 204 -20.60 -17.59 5.26
C ALA A 204 -22.06 -18.10 5.32
N GLY A 205 -22.66 -18.03 6.51
CA GLY A 205 -23.94 -18.61 6.88
C GLY A 205 -24.66 -17.56 7.70
N GLY A 206 -25.41 -16.70 7.01
CA GLY A 206 -26.16 -15.61 7.61
C GLY A 206 -27.00 -14.80 6.62
N ALA A 207 -26.64 -14.76 5.34
CA ALA A 207 -27.54 -14.27 4.28
C ALA A 207 -28.00 -15.46 3.43
N VAL A 208 -29.09 -16.10 3.85
CA VAL A 208 -29.75 -17.17 3.09
C VAL A 208 -30.68 -16.49 2.09
N GLY A 209 -30.16 -15.94 0.98
CA GLY A 209 -31.05 -15.62 -0.15
C GLY A 209 -30.65 -14.62 -1.22
N ALA A 210 -29.75 -13.66 -0.99
CA ALA A 210 -29.82 -12.43 -1.80
C ALA A 210 -28.61 -12.05 -2.69
N PHE A 211 -27.62 -12.92 -2.86
CA PHE A 211 -26.53 -12.66 -3.82
C PHE A 211 -26.56 -13.66 -4.97
N ARG A 212 -26.19 -13.21 -6.17
CA ARG A 212 -26.20 -14.04 -7.39
C ARG A 212 -24.90 -14.83 -7.44
N PRO A 213 -24.91 -16.16 -7.22
CA PRO A 213 -23.67 -16.94 -7.33
C PRO A 213 -23.13 -16.84 -8.75
N LEU A 214 -21.80 -16.82 -8.88
CA LEU A 214 -21.17 -16.94 -10.20
C LEU A 214 -21.63 -18.22 -10.89
N THR A 215 -22.22 -18.09 -12.07
CA THR A 215 -22.69 -19.21 -12.90
C THR A 215 -21.63 -19.66 -13.91
N THR A 216 -20.53 -18.91 -14.01
CA THR A 216 -19.35 -19.20 -14.85
C THR A 216 -18.22 -19.86 -14.04
N GLY A 217 -17.16 -20.27 -14.72
CA GLY A 217 -16.02 -20.94 -14.10
C GLY A 217 -15.15 -20.01 -13.24
N ASP A 218 -14.45 -20.59 -12.27
CA ASP A 218 -13.50 -19.89 -11.37
C ASP A 218 -12.50 -19.02 -12.16
N PRO A 219 -12.53 -17.68 -12.02
CA PRO A 219 -11.64 -16.78 -12.76
C PRO A 219 -10.17 -16.90 -12.32
N SER A 220 -9.86 -17.51 -11.17
CA SER A 220 -8.49 -17.66 -10.68
C SER A 220 -7.72 -18.82 -11.33
N LEU A 221 -8.42 -19.71 -12.04
CA LEU A 221 -7.84 -20.84 -12.76
C LEU A 221 -7.32 -20.45 -14.15
N PRO A 222 -6.27 -21.10 -14.69
CA PRO A 222 -5.83 -20.86 -16.06
C PRO A 222 -6.95 -21.13 -17.08
N GLY A 223 -6.93 -20.41 -18.20
CA GLY A 223 -7.80 -20.66 -19.34
C GLY A 223 -7.28 -21.76 -20.27
N SER A 224 -7.90 -21.87 -21.44
CA SER A 224 -7.61 -22.93 -22.42
C SER A 224 -6.53 -22.56 -23.45
N TYR A 225 -6.14 -21.29 -23.55
CA TYR A 225 -5.14 -20.86 -24.54
C TYR A 225 -3.74 -21.28 -24.08
N ALA A 226 -2.99 -21.91 -24.99
CA ALA A 226 -1.53 -21.90 -24.89
C ALA A 226 -1.02 -20.49 -25.22
N TYR A 227 0.15 -20.11 -24.71
CA TYR A 227 0.73 -18.79 -24.99
C TYR A 227 2.23 -18.87 -25.30
N ASP A 228 2.75 -17.82 -25.94
CA ASP A 228 4.17 -17.56 -26.14
C ASP A 228 4.62 -16.42 -25.22
N ALA A 229 5.79 -16.57 -24.58
CA ALA A 229 6.40 -15.52 -23.79
C ALA A 229 7.69 -15.02 -24.47
N PHE A 230 7.85 -13.70 -24.59
CA PHE A 230 9.05 -13.07 -25.15
C PHE A 230 9.18 -11.62 -24.70
N THR A 231 10.33 -11.00 -24.94
CA THR A 231 10.57 -9.59 -24.60
C THR A 231 10.74 -8.74 -25.85
N TYR A 232 10.39 -7.47 -25.74
CA TYR A 232 10.90 -6.42 -26.61
C TYR A 232 11.68 -5.40 -25.78
N GLY A 233 12.68 -4.76 -26.37
CA GLY A 233 13.49 -3.78 -25.67
C GLY A 233 14.45 -3.02 -26.56
N SER A 234 15.27 -2.16 -25.94
CA SER A 234 16.19 -1.28 -26.67
C SER A 234 17.27 -1.99 -27.48
N GLY A 235 17.55 -3.28 -27.20
CA GLY A 235 18.66 -4.01 -27.82
C GLY A 235 20.02 -3.72 -27.19
N THR A 236 20.12 -2.67 -26.38
CA THR A 236 21.35 -2.23 -25.69
C THR A 236 21.20 -2.15 -24.17
N ASP A 237 20.06 -2.56 -23.62
CA ASP A 237 19.83 -2.59 -22.17
C ASP A 237 20.88 -3.45 -21.46
N ARG A 238 21.25 -3.03 -20.24
CA ARG A 238 22.19 -3.78 -19.40
C ARG A 238 21.66 -5.17 -19.00
N ARG A 239 20.35 -5.35 -18.96
CA ARG A 239 19.68 -6.64 -18.74
C ARG A 239 19.60 -7.38 -20.08
N PRO A 240 20.17 -8.59 -20.18
CA PRO A 240 20.22 -9.33 -21.45
C PRO A 240 18.85 -9.49 -22.13
N ALA A 241 17.80 -9.72 -21.35
CA ALA A 241 16.42 -9.92 -21.83
C ALA A 241 15.86 -8.72 -22.63
N PHE A 242 16.26 -7.49 -22.31
CA PHE A 242 15.86 -6.28 -23.04
C PHE A 242 16.96 -5.73 -23.96
N GLY A 243 18.17 -6.29 -23.83
CA GLY A 243 19.32 -6.02 -24.69
C GLY A 243 19.40 -7.04 -25.83
N LYS A 244 20.54 -7.72 -25.92
CA LYS A 244 20.87 -8.66 -27.01
C LYS A 244 19.92 -9.86 -27.17
N GLU A 245 19.12 -10.19 -26.16
CA GLU A 245 18.20 -11.35 -26.16
C GLU A 245 16.75 -10.95 -26.46
N ALA A 246 16.47 -9.64 -26.59
CA ALA A 246 15.14 -9.15 -26.94
C ALA A 246 14.70 -9.70 -28.30
N ARG A 247 13.48 -10.25 -28.36
CA ARG A 247 12.92 -10.82 -29.60
C ARG A 247 12.55 -9.72 -30.59
N LEU A 248 12.09 -8.58 -30.09
CA LEU A 248 11.81 -7.39 -30.89
C LEU A 248 12.59 -6.19 -30.34
N ILE A 249 12.99 -5.31 -31.24
CA ILE A 249 13.69 -4.09 -30.89
C ILE A 249 12.72 -2.92 -30.93
N SER A 250 12.60 -2.21 -29.82
CA SER A 250 11.77 -1.01 -29.73
C SER A 250 12.54 0.26 -30.08
N ALA A 251 11.82 1.27 -30.54
CA ALA A 251 12.37 2.59 -30.77
C ALA A 251 12.58 3.32 -29.44
N PRO A 252 13.65 4.12 -29.31
CA PRO A 252 13.84 4.98 -28.14
C PRO A 252 12.74 6.04 -28.04
N ALA A 253 12.41 6.43 -26.82
CA ALA A 253 11.47 7.51 -26.53
C ALA A 253 12.22 8.76 -26.00
N ASP A 254 12.06 9.90 -26.70
CA ASP A 254 12.67 11.17 -26.29
C ASP A 254 11.76 11.91 -25.30
N ALA A 255 12.14 11.85 -24.01
CA ALA A 255 11.44 12.50 -22.91
C ALA A 255 12.00 13.89 -22.55
N SER A 256 12.79 14.53 -23.43
CA SER A 256 13.40 15.84 -23.17
C SER A 256 12.39 16.95 -22.85
N ALA A 257 11.12 16.79 -23.24
CA ALA A 257 10.04 17.72 -22.91
C ALA A 257 9.61 17.64 -21.42
N TYR A 258 9.78 16.48 -20.78
CA TYR A 258 9.35 16.19 -19.41
C TYR A 258 10.54 16.22 -18.43
N LEU A 259 11.67 15.65 -18.85
CA LEU A 259 12.87 15.52 -18.02
C LEU A 259 13.89 16.62 -18.34
N LYS A 260 13.98 17.60 -17.44
CA LYS A 260 15.01 18.65 -17.50
C LYS A 260 16.33 18.20 -16.86
N SER A 261 16.27 17.25 -15.93
CA SER A 261 17.42 16.75 -15.19
C SER A 261 17.48 15.22 -15.27
N TRP A 262 18.69 14.68 -15.40
CA TRP A 262 18.95 13.24 -15.34
C TRP A 262 20.28 13.02 -14.64
N PRO A 263 20.28 12.47 -13.42
CA PRO A 263 21.49 12.33 -12.63
C PRO A 263 22.57 11.51 -13.33
N LEU A 264 23.84 11.93 -13.22
CA LEU A 264 24.98 11.24 -13.86
C LEU A 264 25.10 9.78 -13.42
N LEU A 265 24.86 9.49 -12.14
CA LEU A 265 24.89 8.12 -11.61
C LEU A 265 23.76 7.26 -12.19
N ARG A 266 22.59 7.84 -12.42
CA ARG A 266 21.46 7.15 -13.07
C ARG A 266 21.78 6.83 -14.53
N ASN A 267 22.33 7.81 -15.27
CA ASN A 267 22.83 7.59 -16.63
C ASN A 267 23.89 6.49 -16.69
N TRP A 268 24.87 6.52 -15.79
CA TRP A 268 25.92 5.51 -15.74
C TRP A 268 25.37 4.12 -15.41
N TYR A 269 24.42 4.04 -14.48
CA TYR A 269 23.79 2.76 -14.12
C TYR A 269 22.98 2.18 -15.28
N TRP A 270 22.12 2.98 -15.93
CA TRP A 270 21.21 2.49 -16.96
C TRP A 270 21.81 2.44 -18.36
N GLY A 271 22.80 3.29 -18.65
CA GLY A 271 23.44 3.40 -19.95
C GLY A 271 22.75 4.32 -20.94
N PHE A 272 21.69 5.05 -20.53
CA PHE A 272 20.95 5.98 -21.37
C PHE A 272 20.51 7.24 -20.62
N GLY A 273 20.23 8.29 -21.40
CA GLY A 273 19.70 9.57 -20.91
C GLY A 273 18.26 9.84 -21.39
N PRO A 274 17.69 11.02 -21.06
CA PRO A 274 16.29 11.35 -21.33
C PRO A 274 15.86 11.30 -22.80
N LYS A 275 16.80 11.39 -23.75
CA LYS A 275 16.51 11.33 -25.20
C LYS A 275 16.28 9.92 -25.72
N GLU A 276 16.70 8.93 -24.95
CA GLU A 276 16.79 7.53 -25.36
C GLU A 276 16.17 6.63 -24.30
N LEU A 277 15.06 7.04 -23.69
CA LEU A 277 14.37 6.18 -22.73
C LEU A 277 13.93 4.91 -23.46
N PRO A 278 14.22 3.72 -22.90
CA PRO A 278 13.86 2.47 -23.53
C PRO A 278 12.37 2.19 -23.37
N LEU A 279 11.76 1.61 -24.39
CA LEU A 279 10.44 0.99 -24.27
C LEU A 279 10.66 -0.52 -24.14
N ASN A 280 10.86 -0.98 -22.91
CA ASN A 280 11.09 -2.38 -22.60
C ASN A 280 9.80 -3.04 -22.09
N GLY A 281 9.53 -4.28 -22.51
CA GLY A 281 8.37 -5.02 -22.00
C GLY A 281 8.47 -6.52 -22.18
N THR A 282 7.92 -7.24 -21.21
CA THR A 282 7.75 -8.70 -21.27
C THR A 282 6.33 -9.01 -21.71
N VAL A 283 6.20 -9.80 -22.78
CA VAL A 283 4.95 -10.12 -23.45
C VAL A 283 4.57 -11.57 -23.19
N TRP A 284 3.31 -11.81 -22.82
CA TRP A 284 2.65 -13.10 -22.87
C TRP A 284 1.51 -13.01 -23.89
N MET A 285 1.65 -13.73 -25.00
CA MET A 285 0.73 -13.65 -26.14
C MET A 285 0.00 -14.99 -26.32
N PRO A 286 -1.34 -15.03 -26.30
CA PRO A 286 -2.11 -16.23 -26.59
C PRO A 286 -1.81 -16.75 -28.01
N ARG A 287 -1.76 -18.07 -28.16
CA ARG A 287 -1.69 -18.72 -29.47
C ARG A 287 -3.10 -18.90 -30.01
N GLY A 288 -3.35 -18.37 -31.20
CA GLY A 288 -4.61 -18.52 -31.92
C GLY A 288 -4.69 -17.58 -33.10
N ASP A 289 -5.77 -17.70 -33.87
CA ASP A 289 -6.07 -16.83 -34.99
C ASP A 289 -6.79 -15.56 -34.54
N GLY A 290 -6.62 -14.48 -35.30
CA GLY A 290 -7.23 -13.18 -35.00
C GLY A 290 -6.44 -12.31 -34.03
N ALA A 291 -7.03 -11.16 -33.71
CA ALA A 291 -6.51 -10.19 -32.78
C ALA A 291 -7.09 -10.44 -31.37
N PHE A 292 -6.26 -10.22 -30.36
CA PHE A 292 -6.59 -10.36 -28.95
C PHE A 292 -6.57 -8.99 -28.26
N PRO A 293 -7.42 -8.77 -27.23
CA PRO A 293 -7.34 -7.56 -26.42
C PRO A 293 -5.98 -7.44 -25.73
N LEU A 294 -5.58 -6.20 -25.42
CA LEU A 294 -4.29 -5.87 -24.84
C LEU A 294 -4.43 -5.44 -23.37
N VAL A 295 -3.59 -6.01 -22.50
CA VAL A 295 -3.44 -5.61 -21.10
C VAL A 295 -2.01 -5.14 -20.86
N LEU A 296 -1.84 -3.88 -20.46
CA LEU A 296 -0.54 -3.31 -20.08
C LEU A 296 -0.44 -3.23 -18.56
N ILE A 297 0.56 -3.87 -17.96
CA ILE A 297 0.80 -3.86 -16.52
C ILE A 297 2.03 -3.01 -16.21
N VAL A 298 1.90 -2.04 -15.31
CA VAL A 298 3.01 -1.20 -14.84
C VAL A 298 3.22 -1.31 -13.33
N HIS A 299 4.48 -1.40 -12.92
CA HIS A 299 4.85 -1.48 -11.52
C HIS A 299 4.90 -0.10 -10.84
N GLY A 300 4.89 -0.12 -9.50
CA GLY A 300 5.07 1.08 -8.67
C GLY A 300 6.52 1.50 -8.47
N ASN A 301 6.71 2.51 -7.62
CA ASN A 301 8.05 2.88 -7.18
C ASN A 301 8.64 1.79 -6.28
N HIS A 302 9.88 1.43 -6.54
CA HIS A 302 10.68 0.55 -5.71
C HIS A 302 12.14 1.06 -5.74
N ALA A 303 13.13 0.29 -5.29
CA ALA A 303 14.53 0.58 -5.62
C ALA A 303 14.76 0.29 -7.12
N MET A 304 15.36 1.22 -7.86
CA MET A 304 15.65 1.00 -9.29
C MET A 304 16.66 -0.12 -9.53
N GLU A 305 17.45 -0.46 -8.51
CA GLU A 305 18.44 -1.53 -8.52
C GLU A 305 17.86 -2.93 -8.24
N ASP A 306 16.57 -2.99 -7.86
CA ASP A 306 15.82 -4.22 -7.64
C ASP A 306 14.55 -4.23 -8.50
N TYR A 307 14.61 -4.98 -9.60
CA TYR A 307 13.69 -4.84 -10.72
C TYR A 307 12.27 -5.37 -10.41
N SER A 308 11.26 -4.56 -10.70
CA SER A 308 9.86 -4.80 -10.33
C SER A 308 9.00 -5.41 -11.44
N ASP A 309 9.38 -5.24 -12.71
CA ASP A 309 8.59 -5.64 -13.89
C ASP A 309 8.35 -7.16 -13.96
N GLY A 310 9.35 -7.96 -13.61
CA GLY A 310 9.22 -9.42 -13.62
C GLY A 310 8.22 -10.00 -12.62
N GLY A 311 7.84 -9.25 -11.58
CA GLY A 311 7.01 -9.74 -10.48
C GLY A 311 5.53 -9.92 -10.79
N TYR A 312 5.10 -9.64 -12.03
CA TYR A 312 3.73 -9.88 -12.51
C TYR A 312 3.63 -11.05 -13.50
N ALA A 313 4.65 -11.88 -13.62
CA ALA A 313 4.63 -13.02 -14.52
C ALA A 313 3.39 -13.91 -14.29
N TYR A 314 3.03 -14.18 -13.04
CA TYR A 314 1.83 -14.95 -12.70
C TYR A 314 0.52 -14.36 -13.27
N LEU A 315 0.40 -13.02 -13.37
CA LEU A 315 -0.75 -12.37 -14.02
C LEU A 315 -0.63 -12.43 -15.54
N GLY A 316 0.57 -12.22 -16.07
CA GLY A 316 0.88 -12.35 -17.49
C GLY A 316 0.48 -13.70 -18.06
N GLU A 317 0.92 -14.77 -17.41
CA GLU A 317 0.59 -16.15 -17.79
C GLU A 317 -0.90 -16.46 -17.61
N GLN A 318 -1.50 -16.02 -16.50
CA GLN A 318 -2.91 -16.21 -16.21
C GLN A 318 -3.80 -15.59 -17.29
N LEU A 319 -3.64 -14.30 -17.55
CA LEU A 319 -4.47 -13.57 -18.51
C LEU A 319 -4.17 -14.00 -19.96
N ALA A 320 -2.92 -14.36 -20.28
CA ALA A 320 -2.61 -14.92 -21.61
C ALA A 320 -3.28 -16.28 -21.85
N SER A 321 -3.36 -17.13 -20.82
CA SER A 321 -4.11 -18.38 -20.92
C SER A 321 -5.62 -18.18 -21.11
N ARG A 322 -6.12 -16.97 -20.79
CA ARG A 322 -7.51 -16.53 -20.93
C ARG A 322 -7.79 -15.76 -22.23
N GLY A 323 -6.80 -15.61 -23.11
CA GLY A 323 -7.00 -14.98 -24.42
C GLY A 323 -6.73 -13.47 -24.43
N PHE A 324 -5.89 -12.97 -23.52
CA PHE A 324 -5.43 -11.57 -23.52
C PHE A 324 -3.94 -11.49 -23.85
N ILE A 325 -3.53 -10.55 -24.72
CA ILE A 325 -2.10 -10.21 -24.82
C ILE A 325 -1.75 -9.38 -23.60
N VAL A 326 -0.78 -9.83 -22.82
CA VAL A 326 -0.33 -9.12 -21.63
C VAL A 326 1.07 -8.63 -21.83
N VAL A 327 1.32 -7.38 -21.44
CA VAL A 327 2.63 -6.76 -21.50
C VAL A 327 2.93 -6.16 -20.13
N SER A 328 3.94 -6.67 -19.43
CA SER A 328 4.49 -5.98 -18.27
C SER A 328 5.56 -4.99 -18.73
N ALA A 329 5.27 -3.70 -18.57
CA ALA A 329 6.15 -2.60 -18.95
C ALA A 329 7.23 -2.37 -17.89
N ASP A 330 8.46 -2.18 -18.36
CA ASP A 330 9.60 -1.89 -17.50
C ASP A 330 9.80 -0.37 -17.35
N GLU A 331 9.60 0.11 -16.13
CA GLU A 331 9.81 1.51 -15.74
C GLU A 331 10.79 1.62 -14.57
N ASN A 332 11.66 0.62 -14.36
CA ASN A 332 12.59 0.62 -13.24
C ASN A 332 13.52 1.85 -13.28
N PHE A 333 13.81 2.39 -14.46
CA PHE A 333 14.59 3.61 -14.61
C PHE A 333 13.87 4.88 -14.12
N LEU A 334 12.61 4.79 -13.70
CA LEU A 334 11.83 5.85 -13.05
C LEU A 334 11.68 5.65 -11.53
N ASN A 335 12.16 4.52 -11.00
CA ASN A 335 12.13 4.22 -9.58
C ASN A 335 13.15 5.06 -8.80
N TYR A 336 12.91 5.22 -7.50
CA TYR A 336 13.83 5.85 -6.57
C TYR A 336 15.15 5.07 -6.46
N SER A 337 16.23 5.80 -6.18
CA SER A 337 17.54 5.26 -5.83
C SER A 337 18.14 6.11 -4.71
N VAL A 338 18.67 5.48 -3.67
CA VAL A 338 19.41 6.20 -2.61
C VAL A 338 20.61 6.95 -3.18
N TRP A 339 21.14 6.50 -4.31
CA TRP A 339 22.34 7.05 -4.95
C TRP A 339 22.05 8.17 -5.95
N SER A 340 20.86 8.18 -6.54
CA SER A 340 20.51 9.11 -7.63
C SER A 340 19.19 9.85 -7.45
N GLY A 341 18.49 9.66 -6.33
CA GLY A 341 17.17 10.25 -6.08
C GLY A 341 16.09 9.63 -6.95
N ILE A 342 14.95 10.30 -7.06
CA ILE A 342 13.85 9.97 -7.98
C ILE A 342 13.83 11.00 -9.13
N PRO A 343 13.54 10.60 -10.38
CA PRO A 343 13.43 11.57 -11.47
C PRO A 343 12.31 12.59 -11.25
N ASP A 344 12.48 13.80 -11.77
CA ASP A 344 11.43 14.82 -11.78
C ASP A 344 10.22 14.35 -12.59
N GLN A 345 9.02 14.74 -12.17
CA GLN A 345 7.76 14.39 -12.83
C GLN A 345 7.55 12.88 -13.03
N ASP A 346 8.07 12.03 -12.13
CA ASP A 346 8.00 10.58 -12.29
C ASP A 346 6.58 10.08 -12.60
N MET A 347 5.53 10.55 -11.91
CA MET A 347 4.13 10.14 -12.20
C MET A 347 3.70 10.44 -13.63
N LYS A 348 3.96 11.67 -14.10
CA LYS A 348 3.58 12.08 -15.45
C LYS A 348 4.39 11.32 -16.50
N LEU A 349 5.67 11.07 -16.21
CA LEU A 349 6.55 10.35 -17.13
C LEU A 349 6.17 8.88 -17.25
N ARG A 350 5.78 8.20 -16.17
CA ARG A 350 5.26 6.83 -16.21
C ARG A 350 4.02 6.73 -17.10
N ALA A 351 3.05 7.62 -16.89
CA ALA A 351 1.85 7.68 -17.72
C ALA A 351 2.18 7.93 -19.20
N TRP A 352 3.16 8.81 -19.48
CA TRP A 352 3.64 9.07 -20.83
C TRP A 352 4.32 7.85 -21.46
N VAL A 353 5.21 7.15 -20.74
CA VAL A 353 5.90 5.95 -21.22
C VAL A 353 4.90 4.84 -21.57
N LEU A 354 3.85 4.63 -20.76
CA LEU A 354 2.75 3.72 -21.09
C LEU A 354 2.06 4.04 -22.42
N LEU A 355 1.78 5.31 -22.69
CA LEU A 355 1.18 5.74 -23.97
C LEU A 355 2.15 5.54 -25.14
N ARG A 356 3.47 5.69 -24.91
CA ARG A 356 4.51 5.35 -25.89
C ARG A 356 4.55 3.84 -26.17
N HIS A 357 4.32 3.00 -25.17
CA HIS A 357 4.19 1.55 -25.36
C HIS A 357 3.01 1.17 -26.26
N ILE A 358 1.86 1.83 -26.13
CA ILE A 358 0.72 1.61 -27.05
C ILE A 358 1.14 1.91 -28.50
N GLY A 359 1.85 3.02 -28.74
CA GLY A 359 2.37 3.36 -30.07
C GLY A 359 3.35 2.32 -30.59
N GLN A 360 4.30 1.87 -29.76
CA GLN A 360 5.27 0.84 -30.13
C GLN A 360 4.61 -0.51 -30.45
N LEU A 361 3.57 -0.90 -29.70
CA LEU A 361 2.81 -2.13 -29.94
C LEU A 361 1.96 -2.04 -31.21
N ARG A 362 1.39 -0.87 -31.52
CA ARG A 362 0.77 -0.63 -32.84
C ARG A 362 1.77 -0.85 -33.96
N ASP A 363 2.96 -0.27 -33.86
CA ASP A 363 3.98 -0.40 -34.91
C ASP A 363 4.40 -1.88 -35.08
N PHE A 364 4.55 -2.64 -33.98
CA PHE A 364 4.77 -4.09 -34.05
C PHE A 364 3.56 -4.87 -34.57
N ASN A 365 2.33 -4.37 -34.41
CA ASN A 365 1.12 -4.99 -34.94
C ASN A 365 0.98 -4.78 -36.45
N GLU A 366 1.61 -3.74 -37.00
CA GLU A 366 1.60 -3.39 -38.43
C GLU A 366 2.78 -4.00 -39.21
N ASP A 367 3.87 -4.37 -38.54
CA ASP A 367 5.05 -4.98 -39.16
C ASP A 367 4.87 -6.48 -39.42
N GLN A 368 4.89 -6.90 -40.70
CA GLN A 368 4.76 -8.30 -41.12
C GLN A 368 5.86 -9.22 -40.58
N ALA A 369 7.03 -8.69 -40.21
CA ALA A 369 8.11 -9.46 -39.62
C ALA A 369 7.91 -9.73 -38.13
N SER A 370 7.00 -9.00 -37.48
CA SER A 370 6.74 -9.09 -36.06
C SER A 370 5.84 -10.29 -35.72
N PRO A 371 6.10 -11.01 -34.62
CA PRO A 371 5.18 -12.02 -34.11
C PRO A 371 3.83 -11.43 -33.65
N LEU A 372 3.75 -10.11 -33.44
CA LEU A 372 2.53 -9.39 -33.10
C LEU A 372 1.74 -8.94 -34.32
N TYR A 373 2.19 -9.23 -35.56
CA TYR A 373 1.52 -8.77 -36.77
C TYR A 373 0.04 -9.19 -36.81
N GLY A 374 -0.86 -8.21 -36.81
CA GLY A 374 -2.30 -8.42 -36.81
C GLY A 374 -2.85 -9.15 -35.57
N LYS A 375 -2.10 -9.18 -34.46
CA LYS A 375 -2.47 -9.89 -33.22
C LYS A 375 -3.04 -8.99 -32.14
N VAL A 376 -2.85 -7.68 -32.21
CA VAL A 376 -3.27 -6.76 -31.14
C VAL A 376 -4.56 -6.03 -31.55
N ASP A 377 -5.61 -6.16 -30.75
CA ASP A 377 -6.82 -5.34 -30.87
C ASP A 377 -6.65 -4.03 -30.09
N LEU A 378 -6.23 -2.98 -30.79
CA LEU A 378 -6.01 -1.66 -30.20
C LEU A 378 -7.30 -0.96 -29.75
N GLN A 379 -8.47 -1.49 -30.07
CA GLN A 379 -9.75 -0.94 -29.59
C GLN A 379 -10.21 -1.54 -28.26
N LYS A 380 -9.46 -2.52 -27.74
CA LYS A 380 -9.73 -3.20 -26.46
C LYS A 380 -8.46 -3.24 -25.60
N ILE A 381 -8.09 -2.08 -25.05
CA ILE A 381 -6.92 -1.95 -24.16
C ILE A 381 -7.39 -1.82 -22.71
N SER A 382 -6.77 -2.56 -21.81
CA SER A 382 -6.82 -2.31 -20.37
C SER A 382 -5.45 -1.93 -19.83
N LEU A 383 -5.43 -1.00 -18.87
CA LEU A 383 -4.22 -0.58 -18.17
C LEU A 383 -4.29 -1.04 -16.70
N VAL A 384 -3.28 -1.76 -16.24
CA VAL A 384 -3.16 -2.23 -14.86
C VAL A 384 -1.94 -1.58 -14.22
N GLY A 385 -2.09 -0.99 -13.05
CA GLY A 385 -0.97 -0.32 -12.38
C GLY A 385 -0.94 -0.60 -10.88
N HIS A 386 0.25 -0.81 -10.33
CA HIS A 386 0.45 -0.99 -8.88
C HIS A 386 1.05 0.27 -8.25
N SER A 387 0.54 0.73 -7.11
CA SER A 387 1.11 1.85 -6.34
C SER A 387 1.16 3.12 -7.20
N ARG A 388 2.33 3.73 -7.32
CA ARG A 388 2.57 4.82 -8.27
C ARG A 388 2.17 4.50 -9.72
N GLY A 389 2.34 3.25 -10.15
CA GLY A 389 1.87 2.77 -11.45
C GLY A 389 0.34 2.81 -11.56
N GLY A 390 -0.38 2.58 -10.45
CA GLY A 390 -1.85 2.69 -10.37
C GLY A 390 -2.35 4.11 -10.63
N GLN A 391 -1.65 5.11 -10.12
CA GLN A 391 -1.92 6.51 -10.47
C GLN A 391 -1.59 6.81 -11.94
N ALA A 392 -0.45 6.30 -12.42
CA ALA A 392 0.01 6.52 -13.78
C ALA A 392 -0.96 5.97 -14.84
N VAL A 393 -1.57 4.80 -14.62
CA VAL A 393 -2.56 4.24 -15.56
C VAL A 393 -3.84 5.07 -15.62
N ALA A 394 -4.29 5.63 -14.50
CA ALA A 394 -5.43 6.55 -14.49
C ALA A 394 -5.11 7.85 -15.24
N MET A 395 -3.91 8.41 -15.06
CA MET A 395 -3.44 9.58 -15.81
C MET A 395 -3.27 9.31 -17.32
N ALA A 396 -2.81 8.10 -17.69
CA ALA A 396 -2.70 7.70 -19.09
C ALA A 396 -4.07 7.53 -19.76
N ALA A 397 -5.05 7.00 -19.03
CA ALA A 397 -6.44 6.88 -19.49
C ALA A 397 -7.13 8.24 -19.61
N ASP A 398 -6.84 9.19 -18.72
CA ASP A 398 -7.26 10.60 -18.81
C ASP A 398 -6.36 11.42 -19.78
N ARG A 399 -6.02 10.83 -20.92
CA ARG A 399 -5.01 11.35 -21.86
C ARG A 399 -5.21 12.82 -22.20
N ASP A 400 -6.44 13.24 -22.48
CA ASP A 400 -6.71 14.59 -22.98
C ASP A 400 -6.39 15.65 -21.91
N ALA A 401 -6.66 15.37 -20.64
CA ALA A 401 -6.29 16.28 -19.56
C ALA A 401 -4.76 16.39 -19.40
N TRP A 402 -4.01 15.31 -19.63
CA TRP A 402 -2.57 15.24 -19.31
C TRP A 402 -1.63 15.50 -20.50
N PHE A 403 -2.05 15.14 -21.71
CA PHE A 403 -1.18 15.01 -22.89
C PHE A 403 -1.83 15.44 -24.22
N ALA A 404 -2.90 16.26 -24.21
CA ALA A 404 -3.61 16.69 -25.42
C ALA A 404 -2.70 17.24 -26.54
N ASP A 405 -1.69 18.04 -26.18
CA ASP A 405 -0.81 18.71 -27.15
C ASP A 405 0.47 17.91 -27.48
N ASP A 406 0.62 16.69 -26.96
CA ASP A 406 1.82 15.87 -27.20
C ASP A 406 1.70 15.05 -28.49
N ALA A 407 2.22 15.62 -29.57
CA ALA A 407 2.29 14.99 -30.90
C ALA A 407 3.28 13.81 -30.99
N SER A 408 4.11 13.55 -29.97
CA SER A 408 4.94 12.36 -29.94
C SER A 408 4.13 11.10 -29.63
N LEU A 409 2.97 11.22 -28.99
CA LEU A 409 2.15 10.08 -28.61
C LEU A 409 1.28 9.60 -29.79
N PRO A 410 0.87 8.31 -29.79
CA PRO A 410 -0.04 7.81 -30.82
C PRO A 410 -1.35 8.64 -30.84
N PRO A 411 -1.93 8.92 -32.03
CA PRO A 411 -3.20 9.60 -32.13
C PRO A 411 -4.30 8.90 -31.32
N ALA A 412 -5.07 9.65 -30.53
CA ALA A 412 -6.09 9.08 -29.63
C ALA A 412 -7.19 8.28 -30.36
N LYS A 413 -7.40 8.52 -31.67
CA LYS A 413 -8.36 7.78 -32.49
C LYS A 413 -7.86 6.37 -32.90
N ASP A 414 -6.57 6.11 -32.78
CA ASP A 414 -5.95 4.87 -33.26
C ASP A 414 -6.09 3.73 -32.23
N TYR A 415 -6.50 4.04 -31.00
CA TYR A 415 -6.66 3.06 -29.92
C TYR A 415 -7.77 3.48 -28.94
N ARG A 416 -8.23 2.55 -28.11
CA ARG A 416 -9.21 2.82 -27.06
C ARG A 416 -8.84 2.07 -25.77
N ILE A 417 -8.68 2.84 -24.69
CA ILE A 417 -8.59 2.30 -23.33
C ILE A 417 -10.01 2.11 -22.82
N VAL A 418 -10.38 0.85 -22.55
CA VAL A 418 -11.73 0.45 -22.15
C VAL A 418 -11.83 0.32 -20.63
N SER A 419 -10.75 -0.10 -19.98
CA SER A 419 -10.72 -0.29 -18.53
C SER A 419 -9.37 0.04 -17.90
N VAL A 420 -9.41 0.37 -16.61
CA VAL A 420 -8.24 0.62 -15.75
C VAL A 420 -8.38 -0.21 -14.49
N ALA A 421 -7.34 -0.95 -14.10
CA ALA A 421 -7.25 -1.61 -12.82
C ALA A 421 -6.06 -1.09 -12.01
N ALA A 422 -6.29 -0.77 -10.75
CA ALA A 422 -5.32 -0.20 -9.84
C ALA A 422 -5.10 -1.14 -8.66
N ILE A 423 -3.86 -1.56 -8.43
CA ILE A 423 -3.46 -2.36 -7.27
C ILE A 423 -2.81 -1.40 -6.29
N ALA A 424 -3.34 -1.28 -5.08
CA ALA A 424 -2.87 -0.41 -4.00
C ALA A 424 -2.33 0.95 -4.49
N PRO A 425 -3.09 1.72 -5.30
CA PRO A 425 -2.56 2.85 -6.04
C PRO A 425 -2.15 4.02 -5.13
N THR A 426 -1.23 4.86 -5.60
CA THR A 426 -1.18 6.23 -5.11
C THR A 426 -2.32 7.06 -5.71
N ASP A 427 -2.71 8.15 -5.03
CA ASP A 427 -3.61 9.15 -5.62
C ASP A 427 -3.27 10.55 -5.10
N THR A 428 -2.21 11.14 -5.67
CA THR A 428 -1.67 12.44 -5.28
C THR A 428 -1.97 13.52 -6.32
N VAL A 429 -1.97 14.79 -5.91
CA VAL A 429 -2.09 15.91 -6.84
C VAL A 429 -0.80 16.08 -7.64
N VAL A 430 -0.90 16.05 -8.97
CA VAL A 430 0.23 16.26 -9.89
C VAL A 430 -0.10 17.42 -10.82
N ASP A 431 0.82 18.38 -11.00
CA ASP A 431 0.58 19.61 -11.77
C ASP A 431 -0.72 20.37 -11.40
N GLY A 432 -1.12 20.32 -10.12
CA GLY A 432 -2.32 20.98 -9.61
C GLY A 432 -3.65 20.30 -9.96
N LYS A 433 -3.62 19.05 -10.46
CA LYS A 433 -4.81 18.28 -10.84
C LYS A 433 -4.69 16.80 -10.46
N GLN A 434 -5.80 16.08 -10.60
CA GLN A 434 -5.90 14.63 -10.42
C GLN A 434 -6.63 14.03 -11.61
N ALA A 435 -6.38 12.75 -11.90
CA ALA A 435 -7.00 12.08 -13.03
C ALA A 435 -8.51 11.91 -12.81
N ARG A 436 -9.29 12.08 -13.89
CA ARG A 436 -10.73 11.83 -13.91
C ARG A 436 -11.05 10.86 -15.05
N LEU A 437 -11.71 9.75 -14.73
CA LEU A 437 -12.10 8.76 -15.73
C LEU A 437 -13.55 8.99 -16.13
N SER A 438 -13.83 8.96 -17.43
CA SER A 438 -15.17 9.11 -17.98
C SER A 438 -15.46 8.02 -19.00
N GLY A 439 -16.48 7.18 -18.74
CA GLY A 439 -16.87 6.09 -19.63
C GLY A 439 -15.84 4.94 -19.74
N ILE A 440 -14.96 4.81 -18.75
CA ILE A 440 -13.92 3.78 -18.64
C ILE A 440 -14.20 2.96 -17.38
N SER A 441 -14.20 1.64 -17.49
CA SER A 441 -14.39 0.78 -16.32
C SER A 441 -13.20 0.89 -15.37
N TYR A 442 -13.43 0.89 -14.06
CA TYR A 442 -12.38 1.06 -13.06
C TYR A 442 -12.44 -0.03 -11.98
N LEU A 443 -11.32 -0.66 -11.67
CA LEU A 443 -11.19 -1.58 -10.53
C LEU A 443 -10.06 -1.11 -9.62
N THR A 444 -10.25 -1.13 -8.31
CA THR A 444 -9.13 -1.01 -7.36
C THR A 444 -9.08 -2.14 -6.35
N LEU A 445 -7.89 -2.69 -6.09
CA LEU A 445 -7.64 -3.72 -5.08
C LEU A 445 -6.63 -3.18 -4.07
N GLN A 446 -6.91 -3.21 -2.76
CA GLN A 446 -5.91 -2.80 -1.76
C GLN A 446 -6.01 -3.63 -0.48
N GLY A 447 -4.85 -3.87 0.14
CA GLY A 447 -4.75 -4.56 1.41
C GLY A 447 -4.92 -3.63 2.59
N ALA A 448 -5.62 -4.08 3.62
CA ALA A 448 -5.82 -3.30 4.85
C ALA A 448 -4.56 -3.21 5.72
N SER A 449 -3.60 -4.10 5.51
CA SER A 449 -2.28 -4.12 6.18
C SER A 449 -1.17 -3.58 5.27
N ASP A 450 -1.52 -2.76 4.29
CA ASP A 450 -0.58 -2.02 3.46
C ASP A 450 0.21 -1.01 4.31
N ALA A 451 1.53 -1.20 4.38
CA ALA A 451 2.42 -0.35 5.17
C ALA A 451 3.13 0.72 4.31
N ASP A 452 3.03 0.65 2.97
CA ASP A 452 3.58 1.69 2.10
C ASP A 452 2.54 2.79 1.89
N ILE A 453 1.38 2.41 1.38
CA ILE A 453 0.18 3.23 1.19
C ILE A 453 -0.87 2.81 2.22
N ASN A 454 -0.74 3.37 3.42
CA ASN A 454 -1.54 2.99 4.58
C ASN A 454 -3.00 3.47 4.53
N ASP A 455 -3.42 4.20 3.51
CA ASP A 455 -4.80 4.67 3.35
C ASP A 455 -5.37 4.15 2.03
N PHE A 456 -6.68 3.91 1.96
CA PHE A 456 -7.32 3.35 0.76
C PHE A 456 -7.48 4.40 -0.37
N PHE A 457 -6.36 4.82 -0.96
CA PHE A 457 -6.32 5.87 -2.00
C PHE A 457 -7.07 5.52 -3.28
N GLY A 458 -7.18 4.23 -3.61
CA GLY A 458 -7.95 3.78 -4.77
C GLY A 458 -9.43 4.21 -4.74
N ASP A 459 -10.00 4.40 -3.55
CA ASP A 459 -11.37 4.86 -3.34
C ASP A 459 -11.57 6.32 -3.80
N ARG A 460 -10.52 7.15 -3.72
CA ARG A 460 -10.57 8.54 -4.19
C ARG A 460 -10.70 8.61 -5.72
N GLN A 461 -9.95 7.77 -6.44
CA GLN A 461 -10.06 7.65 -7.89
C GLN A 461 -11.38 6.98 -8.31
N TYR A 462 -11.91 6.05 -7.49
CA TYR A 462 -13.24 5.49 -7.67
C TYR A 462 -14.32 6.60 -7.66
N SER A 463 -14.31 7.51 -6.66
CA SER A 463 -15.24 8.64 -6.60
C SER A 463 -15.14 9.57 -7.83
N ARG A 464 -13.93 9.76 -8.39
CA ARG A 464 -13.70 10.57 -9.60
C ARG A 464 -13.89 9.83 -10.93
N THR A 465 -14.39 8.60 -10.89
CA THR A 465 -14.76 7.83 -12.07
C THR A 465 -16.26 7.98 -12.33
N THR A 466 -16.59 8.45 -13.54
CA THR A 466 -17.95 8.81 -13.94
C THR A 466 -18.34 8.11 -15.24
N PHE A 467 -19.63 7.92 -15.43
CA PHE A 467 -20.19 7.41 -16.66
C PHE A 467 -21.10 8.49 -17.26
N PRO A 468 -21.05 8.74 -18.58
CA PRO A 468 -21.97 9.66 -19.22
C PRO A 468 -23.40 9.25 -18.90
N ALA A 469 -24.23 10.20 -18.46
CA ALA A 469 -25.60 9.91 -18.04
C ALA A 469 -26.39 9.28 -19.19
N GLY A 470 -26.68 7.98 -19.08
CA GLY A 470 -27.80 7.37 -19.77
C GLY A 470 -29.09 7.74 -19.03
N GLY A 471 -30.17 8.01 -19.76
CA GLY A 471 -31.49 7.95 -19.12
C GLY A 471 -31.78 6.54 -18.60
N ILE A 472 -32.74 6.39 -17.69
CA ILE A 472 -33.24 5.07 -17.25
C ILE A 472 -33.54 4.21 -18.50
N GLY A 473 -32.89 3.06 -18.63
CA GLY A 473 -32.98 2.16 -19.79
C GLY A 473 -31.92 2.37 -20.89
N GLN A 474 -30.92 3.25 -20.69
CA GLN A 474 -29.71 3.32 -21.52
C GLN A 474 -28.56 2.59 -20.81
N ALA A 475 -28.33 1.33 -21.20
CA ALA A 475 -27.29 0.50 -20.58
C ALA A 475 -25.89 0.95 -21.03
N GLY A 476 -25.07 1.41 -20.08
CA GLY A 476 -23.63 1.49 -20.24
C GLY A 476 -22.98 0.22 -19.71
N SER A 477 -22.21 -0.50 -20.54
CA SER A 477 -21.51 -1.73 -20.13
C SER A 477 -20.24 -1.49 -19.30
N ALA A 478 -19.95 -0.22 -18.97
CA ALA A 478 -18.83 0.13 -18.11
C ALA A 478 -19.29 0.08 -16.66
N PHE A 479 -18.37 -0.18 -15.71
CA PHE A 479 -18.68 -0.17 -14.28
C PHE A 479 -17.43 0.19 -13.49
N LYS A 480 -17.61 0.57 -12.23
CA LYS A 480 -16.49 0.75 -11.30
C LYS A 480 -16.67 -0.13 -10.07
N ALA A 481 -15.55 -0.64 -9.56
CA ALA A 481 -15.52 -1.51 -8.40
C ALA A 481 -14.28 -1.25 -7.52
N SER A 482 -14.40 -1.54 -6.22
CA SER A 482 -13.28 -1.55 -5.29
C SER A 482 -13.34 -2.81 -4.42
N LEU A 483 -12.16 -3.31 -4.02
CA LEU A 483 -12.03 -4.41 -3.07
C LEU A 483 -10.96 -4.07 -2.05
N TYR A 484 -11.37 -4.00 -0.79
CA TYR A 484 -10.50 -3.86 0.37
C TYR A 484 -10.35 -5.21 1.07
N ILE A 485 -9.11 -5.64 1.31
CA ILE A 485 -8.78 -7.03 1.68
C ILE A 485 -8.13 -7.05 3.07
N GLU A 486 -8.76 -7.73 4.03
CA GLU A 486 -8.20 -7.86 5.38
C GLU A 486 -6.88 -8.66 5.34
N GLY A 487 -5.87 -8.19 6.09
CA GLY A 487 -4.59 -8.90 6.26
C GLY A 487 -3.64 -8.90 5.05
N ALA A 488 -4.08 -8.44 3.87
CA ALA A 488 -3.23 -8.21 2.71
C ALA A 488 -2.37 -6.95 2.90
N ASN A 489 -1.16 -6.95 2.36
CA ASN A 489 -0.22 -5.82 2.39
C ASN A 489 0.00 -5.20 1.01
N HIS A 490 0.92 -4.23 0.89
CA HIS A 490 1.29 -3.63 -0.40
C HIS A 490 2.00 -4.65 -1.31
N GLY A 491 3.05 -5.28 -0.78
CA GLY A 491 4.08 -5.90 -1.62
C GLY A 491 3.70 -7.22 -2.26
N GLN A 492 2.87 -8.05 -1.61
CA GLN A 492 2.69 -9.45 -2.03
C GLN A 492 1.91 -9.62 -3.35
N PHE A 493 1.33 -8.54 -3.90
CA PHE A 493 0.79 -8.53 -5.27
C PHE A 493 1.89 -8.67 -6.34
N ASN A 494 3.15 -8.37 -5.99
CA ASN A 494 4.32 -8.52 -6.83
C ASN A 494 5.24 -9.62 -6.23
N GLU A 495 5.66 -10.58 -7.05
CA GLU A 495 6.45 -11.72 -6.58
C GLU A 495 7.86 -11.37 -6.10
N SER A 496 8.42 -10.21 -6.49
CA SER A 496 9.79 -9.82 -6.13
C SER A 496 9.89 -8.95 -4.86
N TRP A 497 8.82 -8.24 -4.48
CA TRP A 497 8.87 -7.26 -3.37
C TRP A 497 8.85 -7.90 -1.97
N GLY A 498 8.44 -9.16 -1.89
CA GLY A 498 8.43 -9.93 -0.65
C GLY A 498 7.38 -9.48 0.37
N ARG A 499 7.59 -9.85 1.64
CA ARG A 499 6.57 -9.81 2.71
C ARG A 499 6.51 -8.51 3.52
N ARG A 500 7.35 -7.54 3.23
CA ARG A 500 7.50 -6.32 4.02
C ARG A 500 7.53 -5.14 3.07
N ASP A 501 6.58 -4.23 3.24
CA ASP A 501 6.40 -3.09 2.32
C ASP A 501 7.41 -1.96 2.53
N SER A 502 8.44 -2.18 3.35
CA SER A 502 9.52 -1.23 3.55
C SER A 502 10.86 -1.92 3.52
N SER A 503 11.82 -1.26 2.89
CA SER A 503 13.21 -1.71 2.85
C SER A 503 13.85 -1.66 4.24
N LEU A 504 15.02 -2.28 4.36
CA LEU A 504 15.77 -2.25 5.62
C LEU A 504 16.39 -0.85 5.84
N PRO A 505 16.50 -0.40 7.10
CA PRO A 505 16.11 -1.06 8.35
C PRO A 505 14.62 -0.94 8.74
N ALA A 506 13.82 -0.04 8.15
CA ALA A 506 12.43 0.18 8.56
C ALA A 506 11.58 -1.11 8.56
N GLY A 507 11.77 -1.95 7.54
CA GLY A 507 11.10 -3.26 7.43
C GLY A 507 11.31 -4.20 8.63
N LEU A 508 12.32 -3.99 9.49
CA LEU A 508 12.52 -4.77 10.71
C LEU A 508 11.39 -4.54 11.74
N PHE A 509 10.78 -3.36 11.72
CA PHE A 509 9.72 -2.97 12.65
C PHE A 509 8.32 -3.38 12.17
N LEU A 510 8.18 -3.77 10.90
CA LEU A 510 6.91 -4.22 10.34
C LEU A 510 6.49 -5.61 10.88
N ARG A 511 5.19 -5.78 11.06
CA ARG A 511 4.57 -7.10 11.25
C ARG A 511 4.59 -7.85 9.92
N LYS A 512 4.48 -9.18 10.02
CA LYS A 512 4.24 -9.98 8.82
C LYS A 512 2.75 -9.86 8.48
N PRO A 513 2.38 -9.77 7.19
CA PRO A 513 0.98 -9.78 6.80
C PRO A 513 0.30 -11.06 7.29
N ALA A 514 -0.97 -10.92 7.68
CA ALA A 514 -1.79 -12.04 8.11
C ALA A 514 -2.18 -12.93 6.91
N LEU A 515 -2.41 -12.32 5.75
CA LEU A 515 -2.72 -13.05 4.53
C LEU A 515 -1.43 -13.60 3.88
N PRO A 516 -1.35 -14.91 3.58
CA PRO A 516 -0.23 -15.48 2.86
C PRO A 516 -0.09 -14.91 1.44
N GLU A 517 1.15 -14.85 0.94
CA GLU A 517 1.47 -14.35 -0.41
C GLU A 517 0.62 -14.99 -1.51
N GLU A 518 0.49 -16.32 -1.48
CA GLU A 518 -0.25 -17.07 -2.50
C GLU A 518 -1.74 -16.75 -2.47
N ALA A 519 -2.32 -16.59 -1.28
CA ALA A 519 -3.72 -16.20 -1.13
C ALA A 519 -3.95 -14.78 -1.67
N GLN A 520 -3.04 -13.83 -1.37
CA GLN A 520 -3.14 -12.48 -1.89
C GLN A 520 -3.05 -12.43 -3.42
N ARG A 521 -2.13 -13.19 -4.02
CA ARG A 521 -2.04 -13.33 -5.47
C ARG A 521 -3.24 -14.05 -6.08
N GLN A 522 -3.81 -15.05 -5.41
CA GLN A 522 -5.04 -15.71 -5.86
C GLN A 522 -6.21 -14.72 -5.98
N ILE A 523 -6.36 -13.80 -5.01
CA ILE A 523 -7.35 -12.72 -5.08
C ILE A 523 -7.11 -11.84 -6.31
N ALA A 524 -5.86 -11.39 -6.51
CA ALA A 524 -5.50 -10.58 -7.67
C ALA A 524 -5.76 -11.30 -9.00
N LYS A 525 -5.39 -12.60 -9.11
CA LYS A 525 -5.69 -13.42 -10.29
C LYS A 525 -7.20 -13.48 -10.55
N GLY A 526 -8.00 -13.78 -9.53
CA GLY A 526 -9.45 -13.90 -9.66
C GLY A 526 -10.12 -12.60 -10.10
N TYR A 527 -9.86 -11.50 -9.37
CA TYR A 527 -10.47 -10.20 -9.66
C TYR A 527 -10.00 -9.61 -10.98
N LEU A 528 -8.70 -9.63 -11.27
CA LEU A 528 -8.19 -9.07 -12.53
C LEU A 528 -8.62 -9.90 -13.73
N THR A 529 -8.66 -11.24 -13.63
CA THR A 529 -9.16 -12.08 -14.73
C THR A 529 -10.63 -11.80 -15.00
N ALA A 530 -11.48 -11.85 -13.96
CA ALA A 530 -12.91 -11.54 -14.10
C ALA A 530 -13.14 -10.14 -14.69
N PHE A 531 -12.30 -9.16 -14.32
CA PHE A 531 -12.43 -7.79 -14.78
C PHE A 531 -12.06 -7.65 -16.27
N MET A 532 -11.01 -8.35 -16.72
CA MET A 532 -10.65 -8.38 -18.15
C MET A 532 -11.70 -9.12 -18.99
N GLU A 533 -12.24 -10.24 -18.48
CA GLU A 533 -13.30 -11.00 -19.15
C GLU A 533 -14.58 -10.16 -19.28
N ALA A 534 -15.00 -9.48 -18.22
CA ALA A 534 -16.17 -8.60 -18.26
C ALA A 534 -15.95 -7.38 -19.17
N THR A 535 -14.83 -6.67 -19.04
CA THR A 535 -14.65 -5.37 -19.72
C THR A 535 -14.08 -5.45 -21.13
N LEU A 536 -13.17 -6.39 -21.41
CA LEU A 536 -12.57 -6.57 -22.73
C LEU A 536 -13.21 -7.73 -23.50
N GLY A 537 -13.53 -8.82 -22.80
CA GLY A 537 -14.19 -10.01 -23.36
C GLY A 537 -15.67 -9.79 -23.63
N GLY A 538 -16.35 -8.97 -22.81
CA GLY A 538 -17.80 -8.79 -22.84
C GLY A 538 -18.55 -9.97 -22.19
N ASP A 539 -17.91 -10.66 -21.24
CA ASP A 539 -18.53 -11.75 -20.49
C ASP A 539 -19.12 -11.23 -19.16
N ASP A 540 -20.36 -10.77 -19.26
CA ASP A 540 -21.12 -10.20 -18.13
C ASP A 540 -21.42 -11.25 -17.04
N ALA A 541 -21.18 -12.55 -17.29
CA ALA A 541 -21.33 -13.60 -16.28
C ALA A 541 -20.35 -13.47 -15.10
N TYR A 542 -19.30 -12.67 -15.26
CA TYR A 542 -18.35 -12.32 -14.19
C TYR A 542 -18.76 -11.08 -13.40
N GLU A 543 -19.71 -10.27 -13.87
CA GLU A 543 -20.13 -9.04 -13.20
C GLU A 543 -20.63 -9.24 -11.75
N PRO A 544 -21.39 -10.32 -11.42
CA PRO A 544 -21.83 -10.57 -10.05
C PRO A 544 -20.71 -10.66 -8.99
N LEU A 545 -19.46 -10.94 -9.39
CA LEU A 545 -18.30 -10.88 -8.49
C LEU A 545 -18.05 -9.47 -7.96
N PHE A 546 -18.24 -8.46 -8.81
CA PHE A 546 -17.97 -7.07 -8.47
C PHE A 546 -19.14 -6.44 -7.72
N GLU A 547 -20.37 -6.79 -8.11
CA GLU A 547 -21.58 -6.40 -7.39
C GLU A 547 -21.54 -6.86 -5.92
N ASP A 548 -21.06 -8.08 -5.70
CA ASP A 548 -20.91 -8.69 -4.38
C ASP A 548 -19.82 -9.75 -4.36
N TYR A 549 -18.77 -9.54 -3.56
CA TYR A 549 -17.66 -10.49 -3.44
C TYR A 549 -18.11 -11.91 -3.04
N ARG A 550 -19.24 -12.03 -2.33
CA ARG A 550 -19.77 -13.33 -1.84
C ARG A 550 -20.18 -14.24 -2.97
N SER A 551 -20.51 -13.69 -4.14
CA SER A 551 -20.79 -14.43 -5.38
C SER A 551 -19.65 -15.36 -5.80
N ALA A 552 -18.41 -15.06 -5.37
CA ALA A 552 -17.22 -15.87 -5.62
C ALA A 552 -16.58 -16.43 -4.35
N SER A 553 -17.28 -16.43 -3.21
CA SER A 553 -16.75 -16.90 -1.91
C SER A 553 -16.21 -18.33 -1.95
N ALA A 554 -16.70 -19.17 -2.86
CA ALA A 554 -16.20 -20.53 -3.09
C ALA A 554 -14.74 -20.58 -3.61
N TYR A 555 -14.27 -19.51 -4.25
CA TYR A 555 -12.97 -19.44 -4.91
C TYR A 555 -12.03 -18.41 -4.27
N LEU A 556 -12.56 -17.51 -3.44
CA LEU A 556 -11.77 -16.52 -2.72
C LEU A 556 -11.15 -17.13 -1.46
N PRO A 557 -9.90 -16.77 -1.11
CA PRO A 557 -9.31 -17.14 0.17
C PRO A 557 -10.17 -16.71 1.36
N ALA A 558 -10.13 -17.51 2.42
CA ALA A 558 -10.83 -17.22 3.67
C ALA A 558 -10.22 -16.02 4.40
N THR A 559 -10.79 -14.85 4.15
CA THR A 559 -10.54 -13.58 4.85
C THR A 559 -11.76 -12.68 4.70
N ARG A 560 -11.74 -11.49 5.31
CA ARG A 560 -12.81 -10.51 5.19
C ARG A 560 -12.54 -9.55 4.04
N TYR A 561 -13.62 -9.15 3.39
CA TYR A 561 -13.60 -8.25 2.24
C TYR A 561 -14.63 -7.14 2.44
N VAL A 562 -14.32 -5.95 1.94
CA VAL A 562 -15.30 -4.88 1.72
C VAL A 562 -15.26 -4.51 0.25
N SER A 563 -16.40 -4.55 -0.42
CA SER A 563 -16.52 -4.23 -1.85
C SER A 563 -17.48 -3.07 -2.10
N ARG A 564 -17.09 -2.16 -2.98
CA ARG A 564 -17.94 -1.10 -3.52
C ARG A 564 -18.11 -1.34 -5.02
N TYR A 565 -19.29 -1.11 -5.54
CA TYR A 565 -19.64 -1.28 -6.96
C TYR A 565 -20.67 -0.24 -7.39
N GLU A 566 -20.53 0.22 -8.63
CA GLU A 566 -21.49 1.07 -9.34
C GLU A 566 -21.47 0.71 -10.83
N SER A 567 -22.62 0.34 -11.37
CA SER A 567 -22.79 0.11 -12.81
C SER A 567 -22.76 1.43 -13.57
N GLY A 568 -22.40 1.38 -14.85
CA GLY A 568 -22.44 2.54 -15.75
C GLY A 568 -23.84 3.03 -16.06
N SER A 569 -24.85 2.27 -15.65
CA SER A 569 -26.27 2.57 -15.81
C SER A 569 -26.90 3.08 -14.50
N PHE A 570 -26.12 3.18 -13.43
CA PHE A 570 -26.57 3.63 -12.12
C PHE A 570 -27.17 5.04 -12.19
N VAL A 571 -28.39 5.17 -11.68
CA VAL A 571 -29.12 6.44 -11.60
C VAL A 571 -29.01 6.97 -10.19
N ALA A 572 -28.09 7.92 -10.01
CA ALA A 572 -27.86 8.58 -8.73
C ALA A 572 -29.10 9.38 -8.29
N LEU A 573 -29.59 9.10 -7.08
CA LEU A 573 -30.59 9.92 -6.39
C LEU A 573 -29.92 11.02 -5.60
N THR A 574 -28.88 10.68 -4.85
CA THR A 574 -28.04 11.65 -4.15
C THR A 574 -26.60 11.18 -4.11
N ARG A 575 -25.68 12.15 -4.15
CA ARG A 575 -24.25 11.98 -3.88
C ARG A 575 -23.82 13.14 -3.02
N PHE A 576 -23.00 12.88 -2.02
CA PHE A 576 -22.49 13.94 -1.16
C PHE A 576 -21.14 14.48 -1.64
N ASP A 577 -20.53 13.82 -2.62
CA ASP A 577 -19.26 14.18 -3.29
C ASP A 577 -19.38 15.28 -4.38
N ASP A 578 -20.59 15.74 -4.74
CA ASP A 578 -20.75 16.74 -5.81
C ASP A 578 -20.30 18.14 -5.32
N GLU A 579 -19.33 18.75 -6.03
CA GLU A 579 -18.81 20.10 -5.74
C GLU A 579 -19.92 21.19 -5.78
N ASN A 580 -21.08 20.90 -6.38
CA ASN A 580 -22.27 21.77 -6.37
C ASN A 580 -23.29 21.45 -5.27
N ALA A 581 -23.10 20.37 -4.51
CA ALA A 581 -23.91 20.07 -3.34
C ALA A 581 -23.52 21.02 -2.21
N VAL A 582 -24.46 21.85 -1.78
CA VAL A 582 -24.30 22.63 -0.55
C VAL A 582 -24.25 21.60 0.60
N PRO A 583 -23.25 21.65 1.51
CA PRO A 583 -23.09 20.70 2.62
C PRO A 583 -24.33 20.55 3.53
N GLU A 584 -25.31 21.44 3.42
CA GLU A 584 -26.53 21.46 4.22
C GLU A 584 -27.79 20.96 3.48
N THR A 585 -27.68 20.57 2.20
CA THR A 585 -28.83 20.13 1.42
C THR A 585 -28.49 18.92 0.55
N PRO A 586 -29.14 17.76 0.73
CA PRO A 586 -29.11 16.71 -0.28
C PRO A 586 -29.61 17.31 -1.61
N GLY A 587 -28.97 16.94 -2.73
CA GLY A 587 -29.06 17.63 -4.02
C GLY A 587 -30.47 18.08 -4.44
N ALA A 588 -30.54 19.22 -5.13
CA ALA A 588 -31.73 19.85 -5.73
C ALA A 588 -33.08 19.10 -5.57
N GLY A 589 -33.80 19.38 -4.47
CA GLY A 589 -35.19 18.91 -4.29
C GLY A 589 -35.38 17.72 -3.33
N ILE A 590 -34.36 17.35 -2.56
CA ILE A 590 -34.44 16.33 -1.51
C ILE A 590 -34.62 16.98 -0.14
N ALA A 591 -35.62 16.54 0.62
CA ALA A 591 -35.80 16.92 2.03
C ALA A 591 -35.47 15.73 2.94
N GLY A 592 -34.49 15.92 3.83
CA GLY A 592 -34.11 14.96 4.88
C GLY A 592 -34.74 15.31 6.22
N THR A 593 -35.32 14.33 6.91
CA THR A 593 -35.88 14.50 8.26
C THR A 593 -35.42 13.37 9.17
N SER A 594 -34.86 13.71 10.33
CA SER A 594 -34.51 12.76 11.38
C SER A 594 -35.56 12.74 12.49
N SER A 595 -35.78 11.56 13.09
CA SER A 595 -36.53 11.44 14.33
C SER A 595 -35.73 11.99 15.53
N ALA A 596 -36.40 12.21 16.66
CA ALA A 596 -35.69 12.44 17.91
C ALA A 596 -34.74 11.27 18.20
N GLY A 597 -33.50 11.56 18.60
CA GLY A 597 -32.48 10.55 18.89
C GLY A 597 -31.52 10.22 17.73
N VAL A 598 -31.78 10.73 16.52
CA VAL A 598 -30.89 10.59 15.36
C VAL A 598 -30.28 11.94 14.99
N THR A 599 -28.96 12.01 15.01
CA THR A 599 -28.17 13.12 14.47
C THR A 599 -27.77 12.77 13.03
N ALA A 600 -28.06 13.67 12.10
CA ALA A 600 -27.69 13.54 10.70
C ALA A 600 -26.84 14.73 10.29
N GLU A 601 -25.64 14.48 9.78
CA GLU A 601 -24.71 15.50 9.32
C GLU A 601 -24.03 15.06 8.02
N VAL A 602 -23.81 15.97 7.09
CA VAL A 602 -22.91 15.70 5.96
C VAL A 602 -21.49 15.95 6.43
N ALA A 603 -20.64 14.93 6.37
CA ALA A 603 -19.27 14.98 6.87
C ALA A 603 -18.31 14.35 5.87
N GLU A 604 -17.06 14.81 5.89
CA GLU A 604 -15.98 14.21 5.12
C GLU A 604 -15.47 12.93 5.82
N ALA A 605 -15.24 11.86 5.05
CA ALA A 605 -14.58 10.67 5.52
C ALA A 605 -13.08 10.96 5.77
N LEU A 606 -12.58 10.56 6.94
CA LEU A 606 -11.19 10.79 7.34
C LEU A 606 -10.32 9.55 7.13
N ASP A 607 -9.07 9.74 6.72
CA ASP A 607 -8.08 8.67 6.60
C ASP A 607 -7.42 8.30 7.95
N ARG A 608 -6.45 7.37 7.94
CA ARG A 608 -5.80 6.90 9.17
C ARG A 608 -4.95 7.95 9.88
N GLN A 609 -4.66 9.06 9.20
CA GLN A 609 -3.94 10.20 9.74
C GLN A 609 -4.89 11.33 10.17
N ARG A 610 -6.21 11.12 10.03
CA ARG A 610 -7.28 12.11 10.23
C ARG A 610 -7.27 13.26 9.23
N HIS A 611 -6.74 13.04 8.02
CA HIS A 611 -6.91 13.96 6.91
C HIS A 611 -8.16 13.61 6.11
N GLY A 612 -8.71 14.60 5.41
CA GLY A 612 -9.87 14.41 4.53
C GLY A 612 -9.54 13.48 3.35
N LYS A 613 -10.40 12.49 3.09
CA LYS A 613 -10.28 11.60 1.92
C LYS A 613 -10.77 12.26 0.64
N GLY A 614 -11.44 13.42 0.71
CA GLY A 614 -12.15 14.04 -0.40
C GLY A 614 -13.54 13.47 -0.64
N THR A 615 -13.90 12.38 0.03
CA THR A 615 -15.23 11.76 -0.01
C THR A 615 -16.07 12.26 1.15
N HIS A 616 -17.29 12.69 0.87
CA HIS A 616 -18.29 13.13 1.81
C HIS A 616 -19.45 12.14 1.86
N GLY A 617 -20.12 12.07 2.99
CA GLY A 617 -21.29 11.24 3.16
C GLY A 617 -22.22 11.78 4.22
N LEU A 618 -23.45 11.27 4.22
CA LEU A 618 -24.41 11.51 5.28
C LEU A 618 -24.09 10.60 6.47
N SER A 619 -23.47 11.18 7.49
CA SER A 619 -23.24 10.56 8.79
C SER A 619 -24.54 10.53 9.59
N LEU A 620 -25.02 9.33 9.90
CA LEU A 620 -26.16 9.06 10.77
C LEU A 620 -25.66 8.47 12.08
N GLN A 621 -25.92 9.15 13.18
CA GLN A 621 -25.61 8.67 14.52
C GLN A 621 -26.89 8.57 15.34
N TRP A 622 -27.08 7.46 16.05
CA TRP A 622 -28.23 7.26 16.93
C TRP A 622 -27.78 6.68 18.28
N ALA A 623 -28.55 7.00 19.32
CA ALA A 623 -28.35 6.44 20.67
C ALA A 623 -29.48 5.50 21.10
N THR A 624 -30.63 5.60 20.44
CA THR A 624 -31.84 4.79 20.63
C THR A 624 -32.50 4.62 19.27
N ASP A 625 -33.50 3.75 19.19
CA ASP A 625 -34.33 3.56 18.00
C ASP A 625 -34.73 4.89 17.34
N GLY A 626 -34.58 4.94 16.02
CA GLY A 626 -34.77 6.16 15.26
C GLY A 626 -34.93 5.92 13.76
N LYS A 627 -35.22 7.01 13.05
CA LYS A 627 -35.49 6.97 11.62
C LYS A 627 -34.94 8.22 10.95
N TYR A 628 -34.21 8.04 9.86
CA TYR A 628 -33.88 9.11 8.92
C TYR A 628 -34.63 8.89 7.62
N THR A 629 -35.36 9.90 7.14
CA THR A 629 -36.16 9.80 5.90
C THR A 629 -35.72 10.86 4.90
N MET A 630 -35.49 10.44 3.67
CA MET A 630 -35.25 11.28 2.50
C MET A 630 -36.48 11.25 1.60
N THR A 631 -36.96 12.42 1.18
CA THR A 631 -38.13 12.56 0.30
C THR A 631 -37.80 13.44 -0.90
N TRP A 632 -38.41 13.16 -2.06
CA TRP A 632 -38.24 13.94 -3.28
C TRP A 632 -39.51 14.70 -3.64
N ALA A 633 -39.34 15.91 -4.19
CA ALA A 633 -40.46 16.71 -4.68
C ALA A 633 -41.18 16.08 -5.88
N ASN A 634 -40.46 15.33 -6.71
CA ASN A 634 -40.99 14.57 -7.84
C ASN A 634 -40.77 13.08 -7.61
N VAL A 635 -41.77 12.29 -8.00
CA VAL A 635 -41.74 10.83 -7.96
C VAL A 635 -40.65 10.30 -8.90
N LEU A 636 -39.84 9.36 -8.43
CA LEU A 636 -38.80 8.70 -9.23
C LEU A 636 -39.43 7.63 -10.14
N ALA A 637 -39.59 7.94 -11.42
CA ALA A 637 -40.02 6.96 -12.42
C ALA A 637 -38.87 5.99 -12.70
N THR A 638 -38.78 4.90 -11.95
CA THR A 638 -37.75 3.86 -12.10
C THR A 638 -37.97 3.04 -13.38
N GLY A 639 -39.20 3.04 -13.91
CA GLY A 639 -39.59 2.14 -15.00
C GLY A 639 -39.55 0.66 -14.60
N ALA A 640 -39.29 0.37 -13.32
CA ALA A 640 -39.10 -0.97 -12.81
C ALA A 640 -40.45 -1.64 -12.52
N SER A 641 -40.61 -2.86 -13.01
CA SER A 641 -41.70 -3.76 -12.66
C SER A 641 -41.35 -4.60 -11.42
N ALA A 642 -42.36 -5.21 -10.78
CA ALA A 642 -42.16 -6.11 -9.65
C ALA A 642 -41.26 -7.33 -9.97
N ASN A 643 -41.02 -7.62 -11.26
CA ASN A 643 -40.20 -8.74 -11.73
C ASN A 643 -38.85 -8.31 -12.31
N ASP A 644 -38.48 -7.03 -12.23
CA ASP A 644 -37.23 -6.53 -12.83
C ASP A 644 -36.05 -6.74 -11.87
N GLU A 645 -34.85 -6.94 -12.42
CA GLU A 645 -33.60 -7.07 -11.65
C GLU A 645 -33.12 -5.72 -11.07
N ALA A 646 -33.89 -4.64 -11.25
CA ALA A 646 -33.56 -3.33 -10.74
C ALA A 646 -33.47 -3.35 -9.20
N ALA A 647 -32.46 -2.66 -8.67
CA ALA A 647 -32.17 -2.64 -7.24
C ALA A 647 -32.03 -1.22 -6.71
N LEU A 648 -32.49 -1.01 -5.49
CA LEU A 648 -32.00 0.10 -4.67
C LEU A 648 -30.54 -0.20 -4.33
N SER A 649 -29.65 0.74 -4.63
CA SER A 649 -28.22 0.63 -4.33
C SER A 649 -27.76 1.84 -3.52
N PHE A 650 -26.97 1.60 -2.48
CA PHE A 650 -26.31 2.64 -1.70
C PHE A 650 -24.99 2.15 -1.12
N ALA A 651 -24.05 3.06 -0.91
CA ALA A 651 -22.79 2.80 -0.25
C ALA A 651 -22.87 3.17 1.24
N MET A 652 -22.36 2.32 2.12
CA MET A 652 -22.34 2.58 3.57
C MET A 652 -21.04 2.12 4.23
N ALA A 653 -20.51 2.94 5.14
CA ALA A 653 -19.40 2.61 6.03
C ALA A 653 -19.89 2.56 7.50
N ASP A 654 -19.46 1.53 8.25
CA ASP A 654 -19.68 1.44 9.70
C ASP A 654 -18.68 2.33 10.45
N LEU A 655 -19.20 3.32 11.18
CA LEU A 655 -18.44 4.28 11.99
C LEU A 655 -18.70 4.11 13.49
N SER A 656 -19.33 3.03 13.95
CA SER A 656 -19.67 2.82 15.36
C SER A 656 -18.44 2.85 16.29
N ARG A 657 -17.22 2.65 15.76
CA ARG A 657 -15.97 2.86 16.51
C ARG A 657 -15.78 4.30 16.99
N ASP A 658 -16.31 5.30 16.30
CA ASP A 658 -16.26 6.71 16.75
C ASP A 658 -17.02 6.92 18.07
N LEU A 659 -17.87 5.96 18.44
CA LEU A 659 -18.61 5.93 19.69
C LEU A 659 -17.87 5.13 20.79
N ALA A 660 -16.66 4.63 20.52
CA ALA A 660 -15.88 3.84 21.48
C ALA A 660 -15.67 4.60 22.79
N GLY A 661 -16.16 4.02 23.89
CA GLY A 661 -16.23 4.65 25.21
C GLY A 661 -17.65 4.97 25.70
N GLN A 662 -18.66 4.82 24.84
CA GLN A 662 -20.08 4.77 25.24
C GLN A 662 -20.47 3.32 25.57
N GLU A 663 -21.12 3.08 26.71
CA GLU A 663 -21.65 1.75 27.06
C GLU A 663 -22.70 1.31 26.02
N GLY A 664 -22.61 0.07 25.54
CA GLY A 664 -23.61 -0.53 24.64
C GLY A 664 -23.30 -0.45 23.14
N ALA A 665 -22.38 0.43 22.70
CA ALA A 665 -22.05 0.58 21.28
C ALA A 665 -21.63 -0.76 20.63
N SER A 666 -22.52 -1.33 19.83
CA SER A 666 -22.27 -2.51 19.00
C SER A 666 -22.31 -2.07 17.53
N GLY A 667 -21.63 -2.80 16.64
CA GLY A 667 -21.58 -2.46 15.22
C GLY A 667 -22.97 -2.29 14.61
N ALA A 668 -23.07 -1.67 13.43
CA ALA A 668 -24.35 -1.37 12.79
C ALA A 668 -25.10 -2.63 12.30
N SER A 669 -25.68 -3.44 13.19
CA SER A 669 -26.27 -4.74 12.82
C SER A 669 -27.74 -4.69 12.42
N ASP A 670 -28.50 -3.72 12.95
CA ASP A 670 -29.98 -3.75 12.93
C ASP A 670 -30.56 -2.56 12.15
N ILE A 671 -30.15 -2.41 10.89
CA ILE A 671 -30.66 -1.38 9.98
C ILE A 671 -31.76 -1.97 9.09
N ARG A 672 -32.90 -1.29 9.00
CA ARG A 672 -33.99 -1.61 8.05
C ARG A 672 -34.17 -0.48 7.04
N ILE A 673 -34.46 -0.83 5.79
CA ILE A 673 -34.59 0.10 4.67
C ILE A 673 -36.06 0.16 4.23
N GLY A 674 -36.68 1.31 4.46
CA GLY A 674 -38.05 1.60 4.07
C GLY A 674 -38.14 2.35 2.74
N LEU A 675 -39.07 1.96 1.89
CA LEU A 675 -39.43 2.70 0.68
C LEU A 675 -40.88 3.17 0.75
N THR A 676 -41.13 4.37 0.25
CA THR A 676 -42.48 4.92 0.07
C THR A 676 -42.73 5.13 -1.43
N ASP A 677 -43.83 4.59 -1.95
CA ASP A 677 -44.22 4.78 -3.36
C ASP A 677 -45.00 6.11 -3.58
N ALA A 678 -45.40 6.37 -4.82
CA ALA A 678 -46.13 7.56 -5.24
C ALA A 678 -47.53 7.68 -4.64
N ASN A 679 -48.12 6.55 -4.23
CA ASN A 679 -49.43 6.47 -3.60
C ASN A 679 -49.35 6.61 -2.07
N GLY A 680 -48.14 6.71 -1.51
CA GLY A 680 -47.88 6.76 -0.08
C GLY A 680 -47.85 5.39 0.59
N THR A 681 -47.79 4.30 -0.17
CA THR A 681 -47.62 2.95 0.37
C THR A 681 -46.19 2.78 0.88
N TYR A 682 -46.06 2.27 2.10
CA TYR A 682 -44.77 2.01 2.74
C TYR A 682 -44.49 0.51 2.80
N ALA A 683 -43.26 0.12 2.50
CA ALA A 683 -42.74 -1.23 2.65
C ALA A 683 -41.31 -1.16 3.18
N GLU A 684 -40.86 -2.19 3.90
CA GLU A 684 -39.57 -2.16 4.59
C GLU A 684 -38.87 -3.51 4.57
N LEU A 685 -37.56 -3.50 4.37
CA LEU A 685 -36.73 -4.71 4.34
C LEU A 685 -35.61 -4.63 5.38
N SER A 686 -35.25 -5.75 5.98
CA SER A 686 -34.08 -5.85 6.85
C SER A 686 -32.80 -5.87 6.01
N LEU A 687 -31.83 -5.01 6.32
CA LEU A 687 -30.55 -4.99 5.59
C LEU A 687 -29.76 -6.29 5.82
N ALA A 688 -29.88 -6.87 7.01
CA ALA A 688 -29.17 -8.09 7.41
C ALA A 688 -29.53 -9.33 6.55
N ASP A 689 -30.73 -9.35 5.95
CA ASP A 689 -31.15 -10.43 5.05
C ASP A 689 -30.37 -10.42 3.72
N TYR A 690 -29.82 -9.26 3.35
CA TYR A 690 -29.09 -9.03 2.12
C TYR A 690 -27.58 -8.99 2.36
N ALA A 691 -27.12 -8.13 3.26
CA ALA A 691 -25.72 -8.03 3.65
C ALA A 691 -25.59 -7.43 5.05
N SER A 692 -24.77 -8.07 5.89
CA SER A 692 -24.43 -7.52 7.20
C SER A 692 -23.36 -6.43 7.06
N PRO A 693 -23.53 -5.29 7.74
CA PRO A 693 -22.48 -4.28 7.80
C PRO A 693 -21.17 -4.82 8.37
N GLN A 694 -20.09 -4.57 7.63
CA GLN A 694 -18.77 -5.06 7.99
C GLN A 694 -18.09 -4.06 8.93
N PRO A 695 -17.67 -4.49 10.14
CA PRO A 695 -16.89 -3.62 10.99
C PRO A 695 -15.53 -3.31 10.34
N LEU A 696 -15.00 -2.11 10.59
CA LEU A 696 -13.75 -1.67 9.99
C LEU A 696 -12.59 -2.63 10.27
N PHE A 697 -11.73 -2.84 9.28
CA PHE A 697 -10.55 -3.68 9.44
C PHE A 697 -9.51 -2.97 10.29
N ARG A 698 -8.98 -3.71 11.27
CA ARG A 698 -7.84 -3.24 12.07
C ARG A 698 -6.54 -3.49 11.31
N ALA A 699 -5.89 -2.42 10.87
CA ALA A 699 -4.53 -2.46 10.38
C ALA A 699 -3.56 -2.77 11.53
N SER A 700 -2.83 -3.88 11.42
CA SER A 700 -1.75 -4.23 12.35
C SER A 700 -0.41 -4.11 11.64
N ILE A 701 0.07 -2.88 11.49
CA ILE A 701 1.21 -2.58 10.61
C ILE A 701 2.57 -2.86 11.27
N THR A 702 2.81 -2.38 12.49
CA THR A 702 4.15 -2.46 13.11
C THR A 702 4.16 -3.23 14.43
N ARG A 703 5.37 -3.51 14.93
CA ARG A 703 5.63 -4.11 16.24
C ARG A 703 5.89 -3.05 17.33
N LEU A 704 5.74 -1.77 17.02
CA LEU A 704 6.13 -0.65 17.87
C LEU A 704 5.08 -0.33 18.95
N GLY A 705 3.84 -0.80 18.78
CA GLY A 705 2.77 -0.64 19.76
C GLY A 705 2.56 0.83 20.12
N PRO A 706 2.73 1.24 21.40
CA PRO A 706 2.56 2.64 21.82
C PRO A 706 3.48 3.66 21.12
N LEU A 707 4.53 3.22 20.43
CA LEU A 707 5.44 4.09 19.68
C LEU A 707 5.03 4.28 18.21
N GLU A 708 3.99 3.60 17.73
CA GLU A 708 3.47 3.73 16.36
C GLU A 708 3.15 5.16 15.94
N PRO A 709 2.53 6.01 16.78
CA PRO A 709 2.27 7.40 16.42
C PRO A 709 3.51 8.26 16.18
N LEU A 710 4.71 7.78 16.55
CA LEU A 710 5.97 8.48 16.30
C LEU A 710 6.59 8.14 14.94
N VAL A 711 6.07 7.12 14.24
CA VAL A 711 6.54 6.74 12.90
C VAL A 711 6.06 7.78 11.90
N ASP A 712 7.01 8.30 11.11
CA ASP A 712 6.78 9.25 10.01
C ASP A 712 5.68 10.28 10.28
N GLU A 713 5.83 11.01 11.40
CA GLU A 713 4.89 12.09 11.79
C GLU A 713 3.43 11.65 11.93
N GLY A 714 3.18 10.38 12.28
CA GLY A 714 1.84 9.85 12.51
C GLY A 714 1.30 9.00 11.36
N LYS A 715 2.16 8.46 10.49
CA LYS A 715 1.75 7.52 9.42
C LYS A 715 0.87 6.36 9.88
N TYR A 716 1.09 5.85 11.09
CA TYR A 716 0.27 4.77 11.68
C TYR A 716 -0.54 5.24 12.89
N LEU A 717 -1.10 6.45 12.82
CA LEU A 717 -1.83 7.07 13.94
C LEU A 717 -3.11 6.29 14.31
N GLU A 718 -4.01 6.09 13.35
CA GLU A 718 -5.22 5.29 13.54
C GLU A 718 -5.10 3.91 12.88
N PRO A 719 -5.51 2.82 13.56
CA PRO A 719 -5.50 1.50 12.97
C PRO A 719 -6.67 1.22 12.02
N TYR A 720 -7.56 2.18 11.78
CA TYR A 720 -8.81 1.99 11.04
C TYR A 720 -9.07 3.22 10.16
N GLU A 721 -9.73 3.00 9.03
CA GLU A 721 -10.25 4.07 8.17
C GLU A 721 -11.66 3.68 7.73
N PRO A 722 -12.57 4.64 7.47
CA PRO A 722 -13.84 4.39 6.81
C PRO A 722 -13.63 3.80 5.41
N VAL A 723 -14.33 2.70 5.14
CA VAL A 723 -14.38 2.05 3.84
C VAL A 723 -15.84 1.74 3.53
N PHE A 724 -16.32 2.22 2.39
CA PHE A 724 -17.71 2.05 1.97
C PHE A 724 -17.92 0.68 1.32
N GLN A 725 -19.03 0.02 1.70
CA GLN A 725 -19.55 -1.17 1.03
C GLN A 725 -20.81 -0.81 0.27
N THR A 726 -20.99 -1.36 -0.93
CA THR A 726 -22.27 -1.24 -1.64
C THR A 726 -23.27 -2.28 -1.11
N TYR A 727 -24.51 -1.84 -0.87
CA TYR A 727 -25.65 -2.68 -0.54
C TYR A 727 -26.66 -2.57 -1.69
N ARG A 728 -27.05 -3.72 -2.24
CA ARG A 728 -28.04 -3.81 -3.32
C ARG A 728 -29.23 -4.63 -2.84
N LEU A 729 -30.41 -4.02 -2.91
CA LEU A 729 -31.67 -4.63 -2.52
C LEU A 729 -32.60 -4.61 -3.74
N PRO A 730 -33.02 -5.77 -4.27
CA PRO A 730 -33.91 -5.85 -5.43
C PRO A 730 -35.26 -5.16 -5.15
N LEU A 731 -35.73 -4.33 -6.07
CA LEU A 731 -36.99 -3.59 -5.91
C LEU A 731 -38.21 -4.53 -5.82
N GLY A 732 -38.15 -5.71 -6.44
CA GLY A 732 -39.17 -6.76 -6.33
C GLY A 732 -39.43 -7.20 -4.89
N ALA A 733 -38.41 -7.21 -4.02
CA ALA A 733 -38.54 -7.68 -2.65
C ALA A 733 -39.48 -6.81 -1.79
N TRP A 734 -39.57 -5.50 -2.04
CA TRP A 734 -40.56 -4.66 -1.36
C TRP A 734 -42.00 -4.97 -1.78
N THR A 735 -42.19 -5.40 -3.03
CA THR A 735 -43.51 -5.84 -3.52
C THR A 735 -43.90 -7.19 -2.94
N GLU A 736 -42.93 -8.08 -2.72
CA GLU A 736 -43.15 -9.34 -2.01
C GLU A 736 -43.55 -9.12 -0.55
N GLU A 737 -42.89 -8.18 0.14
CA GLU A 737 -43.21 -7.83 1.54
C GLU A 737 -44.56 -7.10 1.65
N ASN A 738 -44.85 -6.17 0.74
CA ASN A 738 -46.13 -5.47 0.68
C ASN A 738 -46.68 -5.46 -0.76
N PRO A 739 -47.63 -6.36 -1.10
CA PRO A 739 -48.21 -6.45 -2.45
C PRO A 739 -48.93 -5.20 -2.96
N SER A 740 -49.17 -4.20 -2.11
CA SER A 740 -49.75 -2.90 -2.51
C SER A 740 -48.69 -1.88 -2.92
N PHE A 741 -47.41 -2.13 -2.63
CA PHE A 741 -46.30 -1.26 -2.97
C PHE A 741 -46.01 -1.31 -4.47
N THR A 742 -45.77 -0.15 -5.08
CA THR A 742 -45.38 -0.05 -6.49
C THR A 742 -43.91 0.40 -6.61
N PRO A 743 -43.02 -0.41 -7.22
CA PRO A 743 -41.60 -0.04 -7.37
C PRO A 743 -41.37 1.05 -8.42
N ASP A 744 -42.32 1.24 -9.35
CA ASP A 744 -42.35 2.40 -10.23
C ASP A 744 -42.99 3.58 -9.51
N GLY A 745 -42.16 4.58 -9.22
CA GLY A 745 -42.59 5.80 -8.57
C GLY A 745 -42.21 5.91 -7.09
N ILE A 746 -40.92 5.80 -6.77
CA ILE A 746 -40.43 5.96 -5.40
C ILE A 746 -40.47 7.45 -5.01
N SER A 747 -41.07 7.77 -3.86
CA SER A 747 -41.23 9.13 -3.32
C SER A 747 -40.44 9.38 -2.03
N GLY A 748 -39.99 8.33 -1.34
CA GLY A 748 -39.08 8.44 -0.20
C GLY A 748 -38.28 7.17 0.11
N ILE A 749 -37.07 7.34 0.65
CA ILE A 749 -36.25 6.29 1.29
C ILE A 749 -36.18 6.59 2.78
N SER A 750 -36.24 5.55 3.61
CA SER A 750 -36.07 5.62 5.05
C SER A 750 -35.00 4.65 5.52
N PHE A 751 -34.06 5.15 6.33
CA PHE A 751 -33.15 4.34 7.11
C PHE A 751 -33.71 4.26 8.53
N VAL A 752 -34.20 3.09 8.90
CA VAL A 752 -34.69 2.78 10.24
C VAL A 752 -33.54 2.17 11.02
N LEU A 753 -33.18 2.84 12.11
CA LEU A 753 -31.99 2.61 12.91
C LEU A 753 -32.45 2.09 14.26
N ASP A 754 -32.48 0.77 14.42
CA ASP A 754 -32.95 0.14 15.66
C ASP A 754 -31.76 -0.36 16.50
N GLY A 755 -31.98 -0.48 17.80
CA GLY A 755 -31.05 -1.15 18.71
C GLY A 755 -30.05 -0.22 19.40
N GLU A 756 -28.85 -0.75 19.63
CA GLU A 756 -27.77 -0.10 20.39
C GLU A 756 -27.23 1.15 19.70
N PRO A 757 -26.52 2.04 20.43
CA PRO A 757 -25.91 3.23 19.84
C PRO A 757 -24.99 2.88 18.66
N GLY A 758 -25.23 3.52 17.52
CA GLY A 758 -24.49 3.25 16.29
C GLY A 758 -24.22 4.52 15.49
N LYS A 759 -23.25 4.40 14.58
CA LYS A 759 -22.90 5.47 13.64
C LYS A 759 -22.56 4.86 12.29
N VAL A 760 -23.16 5.37 11.22
CA VAL A 760 -22.85 4.98 9.84
C VAL A 760 -22.68 6.21 8.97
N MET A 761 -22.01 6.05 7.84
CA MET A 761 -21.91 7.08 6.81
C MET A 761 -22.44 6.51 5.49
N LEU A 762 -23.38 7.22 4.87
CA LEU A 762 -24.06 6.84 3.63
C LEU A 762 -23.60 7.71 2.46
N ASP A 763 -23.44 7.11 1.28
CA ASP A 763 -23.20 7.80 0.02
C ASP A 763 -23.72 6.96 -1.17
N ASP A 764 -23.58 7.46 -2.41
CA ASP A 764 -23.98 6.79 -3.66
C ASP A 764 -25.40 6.18 -3.62
N ILE A 765 -26.38 6.92 -3.10
CA ILE A 765 -27.75 6.42 -3.00
C ILE A 765 -28.41 6.57 -4.38
N GLY A 766 -28.94 5.48 -4.94
CA GLY A 766 -29.59 5.50 -6.24
C GLY A 766 -30.21 4.17 -6.65
N ILE A 767 -30.58 4.08 -7.92
CA ILE A 767 -31.17 2.89 -8.52
C ILE A 767 -30.19 2.30 -9.53
N ASP A 768 -29.91 1.03 -9.38
CA ASP A 768 -29.21 0.23 -10.37
C ASP A 768 -30.27 -0.44 -11.26
N PRO A 769 -30.35 -0.10 -12.56
CA PRO A 769 -31.35 -0.71 -13.45
C PRO A 769 -31.01 -2.18 -13.73
N ALA A 770 -32.02 -2.93 -14.18
CA ALA A 770 -31.92 -4.34 -14.55
C ALA A 770 -30.98 -4.60 -15.73
#